data_AF-A0A1Y2EGC0-F1
#
_entry.id   AF-A0A1Y2EGC0-F1
#
_cell.length_a   1.000
_cell.length_b   1.000
_cell.length_c   1.000
_cell.angle_alpha   90.00
_cell.angle_beta   90.00
_cell.angle_gamma   90.00
#
_symmetry.space_group_name_H-M   'P 1'
#
loop_
_entity.id
_entity.type
_entity.pdbx_description
1 polymer ?
#
loop_
_entity_poly.entity_id
_entity_poly.type
_entity_poly.pdbx_seq_one_letter_code
_entity_poly.pdbx_strand_id
1 'polypeptide(L)'
;MASTDPPSGTSTPLDSAASSLGGNSLTSSLLRAKPYRFATQCATVDNPDPSHKDQHGSSSVPIYQTATFKGMGGQYDYTRSGNPTRSHLEHHIAKISSARHAFAVTSGMGALDVIFRLLKPGDSIIAGNDLYGGSNRLLTYLKVHNGIKVHHLDTTKPSTLLPVLTNPEQNVTMVLLETPTNPLLQIADIAAISAMVHQHKPEAIIVVDNTMMSPYLQRPLEHGADVVYDSGTKYLSGHHDLMAGVICCNREDLAKGIAFTINSIGNGLSPFDSFLLLRGVKTLALRLDKQQATSHLVAKYLHDLGFKVNYPGLPGHPGKEIHDRLASGAGAVLSFETKDKALSERIVGAARLWGISVSFGCINSLISMPCLMSHASIDPKVRKERNLPEDLIRLCVGIEDPEDLIDDLEAALLEAGAVRVVDEAGSRAKLERVRTAEETEEEDVEVKVEGEVESLIVSAPGKVILFGEHAVVHGITAIAGSVDLRCYALAESRQDGKVSLVLPDFDFEATWDIASLPWDQVTSSAKAPRPESTPDQSFVDVLAQKVVRGVDPKVVQSEIAFLYLYMSLSEHKRPSQTFTIRSALPIGAGLGSSAAYSVCISSALLYTHSHLPLPPSTSSAHEGRRAITPEQANVVNAWAFTAEKIIHGTPSGVDNTVASLGGAIAFTKAVKGREGGLDGLHGFKSIRFLLTDTKVSRDTKTLVAGVARRKLEEPDLVNPILKSIQAISDEARRCLTDSDMSRSTQLSTLEKLIDENHSHLVSLGVGHASLEAVKAKTGEQPWGLHTKLTGAGGGGCAVTIIPDDFSESSLTDLKAALADAGFETYETSVGGSGFGLLSTSRNASSVVEGEGGAEKTVLPDVARFRGAAAAELAAWAEGEKGWAFV
;
A
#
# COMPACT_ATOMS: atom_id res chain seq x y z
N MET A 1 -69.91 -28.02 -0.51
CA MET A 1 -70.01 -29.49 -0.63
C MET A 1 -68.74 -29.98 -1.30
N ALA A 2 -67.99 -30.87 -0.63
CA ALA A 2 -66.83 -31.69 -1.06
C ALA A 2 -65.67 -30.96 -1.83
N SER A 3 -64.53 -30.63 -1.21
CA SER A 3 -63.36 -31.48 -0.92
C SER A 3 -62.77 -32.22 -2.12
N THR A 4 -61.67 -31.71 -2.70
CA THR A 4 -60.60 -32.51 -3.32
C THR A 4 -59.30 -31.71 -3.29
N ASP A 5 -58.32 -32.20 -2.53
CA ASP A 5 -56.95 -31.70 -2.48
C ASP A 5 -56.18 -32.01 -3.79
N PRO A 6 -55.21 -31.19 -4.21
CA PRO A 6 -54.27 -31.55 -5.27
C PRO A 6 -53.12 -32.43 -4.71
N PRO A 7 -52.54 -33.33 -5.53
CA PRO A 7 -51.69 -34.42 -5.05
C PRO A 7 -50.33 -33.93 -4.54
N SER A 8 -50.01 -34.30 -3.30
CA SER A 8 -48.69 -34.21 -2.70
C SER A 8 -47.77 -35.30 -3.27
N GLY A 9 -46.95 -34.95 -4.26
CA GLY A 9 -45.78 -35.73 -4.66
C GLY A 9 -44.64 -35.49 -3.68
N THR A 10 -44.62 -36.24 -2.58
CA THR A 10 -43.49 -36.30 -1.65
C THR A 10 -42.40 -37.20 -2.23
N SER A 11 -41.32 -36.62 -2.75
CA SER A 11 -40.06 -37.35 -2.88
C SER A 11 -39.46 -37.49 -1.49
N THR A 12 -39.51 -38.71 -0.98
CA THR A 12 -38.83 -39.13 0.25
C THR A 12 -37.31 -39.02 0.06
N PRO A 13 -36.54 -38.49 1.02
CA PRO A 13 -35.12 -38.74 1.05
C PRO A 13 -34.89 -40.22 1.42
N LEU A 14 -34.02 -40.88 0.66
CA LEU A 14 -33.55 -42.24 0.90
C LEU A 14 -32.87 -42.34 2.27
N ASP A 15 -33.61 -42.79 3.28
CA ASP A 15 -33.06 -43.48 4.44
C ASP A 15 -33.34 -44.97 4.28
N SER A 16 -32.36 -45.72 3.73
CA SER A 16 -32.35 -47.17 3.82
C SER A 16 -31.70 -47.58 5.15
N ALA A 17 -32.54 -47.87 6.14
CA ALA A 17 -32.14 -48.63 7.31
C ALA A 17 -31.75 -50.06 6.87
N ALA A 18 -30.46 -50.32 6.71
CA ALA A 18 -29.92 -51.67 6.61
C ALA A 18 -29.59 -52.18 8.02
N SER A 19 -30.43 -53.07 8.54
CA SER A 19 -30.14 -53.84 9.74
C SER A 19 -29.07 -54.90 9.47
N SER A 20 -28.02 -54.86 10.29
CA SER A 20 -27.18 -55.98 10.74
C SER A 20 -26.75 -57.03 9.71
N LEU A 21 -25.50 -56.94 9.25
CA LEU A 21 -24.57 -58.08 9.14
C LEU A 21 -23.15 -57.52 9.11
N GLY A 22 -22.32 -57.97 10.06
CA GLY A 22 -20.98 -57.47 10.29
C GLY A 22 -20.03 -57.72 9.12
N GLY A 23 -19.29 -56.67 8.76
CA GLY A 23 -18.18 -56.73 7.82
C GLY A 23 -17.44 -55.41 7.82
N ASN A 24 -16.32 -55.34 8.54
CA ASN A 24 -15.37 -54.23 8.44
C ASN A 24 -14.90 -54.09 6.99
N SER A 25 -15.43 -53.10 6.27
CA SER A 25 -15.02 -52.80 4.91
C SER A 25 -14.41 -51.40 4.85
N LEU A 26 -13.09 -51.35 4.91
CA LEU A 26 -12.25 -50.17 4.68
C LEU A 26 -12.38 -49.57 3.26
N THR A 27 -13.21 -50.14 2.36
CA THR A 27 -13.38 -49.66 0.98
C THR A 27 -14.50 -48.63 0.81
N SER A 28 -15.43 -48.48 1.77
CA SER A 28 -16.55 -47.54 1.64
C SER A 28 -16.14 -46.06 1.75
N SER A 29 -15.16 -45.73 2.60
CA SER A 29 -14.73 -44.33 2.80
C SER A 29 -13.81 -43.81 1.69
N LEU A 30 -13.07 -44.71 1.01
CA LEU A 30 -12.18 -44.37 -0.12
C LEU A 30 -12.94 -44.16 -1.45
N LEU A 31 -14.19 -44.60 -1.54
CA LEU A 31 -15.02 -44.52 -2.74
C LEU A 31 -15.95 -43.29 -2.78
N ARG A 32 -15.96 -42.45 -1.74
CA ARG A 32 -16.76 -41.22 -1.76
C ARG A 32 -16.03 -40.19 -2.63
N ALA A 33 -16.37 -40.15 -3.91
CA ALA A 33 -15.82 -39.18 -4.86
C ALA A 33 -15.94 -37.76 -4.26
N LYS A 34 -14.83 -37.02 -4.27
CA LYS A 34 -14.83 -35.62 -3.79
C LYS A 34 -15.81 -34.81 -4.64
N PRO A 35 -16.55 -33.85 -4.06
CA PRO A 35 -17.38 -32.94 -4.84
C PRO A 35 -16.56 -32.25 -5.93
N TYR A 36 -17.16 -32.07 -7.11
CA TYR A 36 -16.52 -31.34 -8.20
C TYR A 36 -16.23 -29.89 -7.80
N ARG A 37 -15.13 -29.33 -8.33
CA ARG A 37 -14.79 -27.91 -8.17
C ARG A 37 -15.72 -27.05 -9.03
N PHE A 38 -15.85 -25.76 -8.70
CA PHE A 38 -16.81 -24.85 -9.32
C PHE A 38 -16.71 -24.80 -10.85
N ALA A 39 -15.51 -24.67 -11.42
CA ALA A 39 -15.33 -24.65 -12.88
C ALA A 39 -15.87 -25.92 -13.56
N THR A 40 -15.67 -27.10 -12.94
CA THR A 40 -16.26 -28.36 -13.41
C THR A 40 -17.78 -28.34 -13.26
N GLN A 41 -18.31 -27.79 -12.16
CA GLN A 41 -19.75 -27.65 -11.95
C GLN A 41 -20.40 -26.72 -12.99
N CYS A 42 -19.74 -25.65 -13.43
CA CYS A 42 -20.20 -24.79 -14.53
C CYS A 42 -20.18 -25.52 -15.87
N ALA A 43 -19.11 -26.24 -16.19
CA ALA A 43 -18.97 -26.91 -17.47
C ALA A 43 -19.94 -28.09 -17.64
N THR A 44 -20.30 -28.76 -16.53
CA THR A 44 -21.16 -29.96 -16.51
C THR A 44 -22.58 -29.60 -16.12
N VAL A 45 -23.54 -29.85 -17.03
CA VAL A 45 -24.97 -29.67 -16.74
C VAL A 45 -25.54 -31.05 -16.46
N ASP A 46 -25.95 -31.26 -15.21
CA ASP A 46 -26.60 -32.50 -14.81
C ASP A 46 -28.07 -32.46 -15.18
N ASN A 47 -28.64 -33.63 -15.44
CA ASN A 47 -30.07 -33.74 -15.62
C ASN A 47 -30.75 -33.62 -14.25
N PRO A 48 -31.74 -32.71 -14.08
CA PRO A 48 -32.47 -32.57 -12.83
C PRO A 48 -33.13 -33.87 -12.36
N ASP A 49 -33.48 -34.77 -13.30
CA ASP A 49 -33.96 -36.12 -13.02
C ASP A 49 -32.98 -37.16 -13.61
N PRO A 50 -32.13 -37.80 -12.77
CA PRO A 50 -31.20 -38.82 -13.22
C PRO A 50 -31.86 -40.05 -13.85
N SER A 51 -33.14 -40.30 -13.55
CA SER A 51 -33.92 -41.41 -14.10
C SER A 51 -34.50 -41.10 -15.48
N HIS A 52 -34.59 -39.83 -15.84
CA HIS A 52 -35.23 -39.37 -17.07
C HIS A 52 -34.17 -38.90 -18.09
N LYS A 53 -33.71 -39.80 -18.96
CA LYS A 53 -32.79 -39.43 -20.04
C LYS A 53 -33.51 -38.63 -21.13
N ASP A 54 -32.83 -37.62 -21.69
CA ASP A 54 -33.28 -36.98 -22.92
C ASP A 54 -33.54 -38.06 -23.99
N GLN A 55 -34.66 -37.94 -24.72
CA GLN A 55 -35.12 -38.97 -25.66
C GLN A 55 -34.12 -39.27 -26.79
N HIS A 56 -33.19 -38.35 -27.07
CA HIS A 56 -32.16 -38.50 -28.09
C HIS A 56 -30.74 -38.56 -27.51
N GLY A 57 -30.58 -38.51 -26.18
CA GLY A 57 -29.27 -38.48 -25.53
C GLY A 57 -28.46 -37.22 -25.88
N SER A 58 -29.13 -36.08 -26.05
CA SER A 58 -28.52 -34.82 -26.47
C SER A 58 -27.41 -34.38 -25.50
N SER A 59 -26.22 -34.03 -26.05
CA SER A 59 -25.09 -33.57 -25.24
C SER A 59 -25.29 -32.14 -24.68
N SER A 60 -26.12 -31.35 -25.34
CA SER A 60 -26.57 -30.04 -24.88
C SER A 60 -28.06 -30.10 -24.55
N VAL A 61 -28.50 -29.32 -23.58
CA VAL A 61 -29.92 -29.22 -23.20
C VAL A 61 -30.74 -28.74 -24.39
N PRO A 62 -31.75 -29.50 -24.85
CA PRO A 62 -32.63 -29.06 -25.93
C PRO A 62 -33.45 -27.83 -25.53
N ILE A 63 -33.78 -26.99 -26.52
CA ILE A 63 -34.59 -25.78 -26.30
C ILE A 63 -36.07 -26.12 -26.53
N TYR A 64 -36.83 -26.25 -25.44
CA TYR A 64 -38.27 -26.53 -25.48
C TYR A 64 -39.08 -25.24 -25.63
N GLN A 65 -39.22 -24.74 -26.86
CA GLN A 65 -39.95 -23.50 -27.19
C GLN A 65 -41.48 -23.61 -27.08
N THR A 66 -42.03 -24.81 -26.86
CA THR A 66 -43.48 -25.03 -26.79
C THR A 66 -44.13 -24.27 -25.64
N ALA A 67 -45.39 -23.84 -25.83
CA ALA A 67 -46.19 -23.26 -24.77
C ALA A 67 -46.82 -24.31 -23.85
N THR A 68 -47.17 -25.49 -24.39
CA THR A 68 -47.94 -26.53 -23.69
C THR A 68 -47.34 -27.92 -23.89
N PHE A 69 -47.64 -28.82 -22.96
CA PHE A 69 -47.22 -30.22 -22.95
C PHE A 69 -48.44 -31.14 -22.86
N LYS A 70 -48.40 -32.29 -23.54
CA LYS A 70 -49.52 -33.26 -23.57
C LYS A 70 -49.37 -34.28 -22.44
N GLY A 71 -50.46 -34.55 -21.72
CA GLY A 71 -50.53 -35.61 -20.70
C GLY A 71 -51.23 -35.14 -19.42
N MET A 72 -51.80 -36.08 -18.65
CA MET A 72 -52.29 -35.79 -17.29
C MET A 72 -51.22 -36.15 -16.27
N GLY A 73 -50.92 -35.24 -15.34
CA GLY A 73 -49.93 -35.48 -14.29
C GLY A 73 -48.48 -35.56 -14.77
N GLY A 74 -48.18 -35.06 -15.97
CA GLY A 74 -46.81 -34.87 -16.44
C GLY A 74 -46.08 -33.81 -15.61
N GLN A 75 -44.75 -33.88 -15.54
CA GLN A 75 -43.92 -32.88 -14.82
C GLN A 75 -44.13 -31.45 -15.35
N TYR A 76 -44.44 -31.32 -16.65
CA TYR A 76 -44.73 -30.05 -17.29
C TYR A 76 -46.11 -30.11 -17.94
N ASP A 77 -46.87 -29.02 -17.80
CA ASP A 77 -48.19 -28.80 -18.40
C ASP A 77 -48.18 -27.55 -19.30
N TYR A 78 -47.62 -26.45 -18.78
CA TYR A 78 -47.63 -25.12 -19.38
C TYR A 78 -46.33 -24.37 -19.07
N THR A 79 -45.65 -23.84 -20.09
CA THR A 79 -44.29 -23.24 -19.99
C THR A 79 -44.18 -22.07 -19.00
N ARG A 80 -45.27 -21.34 -18.75
CA ARG A 80 -45.29 -20.32 -17.68
C ARG A 80 -45.06 -20.95 -16.31
N SER A 81 -45.74 -22.05 -16.01
CA SER A 81 -45.60 -22.81 -14.76
C SER A 81 -44.24 -23.50 -14.65
N GLY A 82 -43.80 -24.14 -15.72
CA GLY A 82 -42.53 -24.87 -15.76
C GLY A 82 -42.13 -25.26 -17.18
N ASN A 83 -40.84 -25.23 -17.48
CA ASN A 83 -40.29 -25.60 -18.79
C ASN A 83 -39.03 -26.45 -18.61
N PRO A 84 -38.81 -27.53 -19.40
CA PRO A 84 -37.63 -28.38 -19.26
C PRO A 84 -36.31 -27.60 -19.39
N THR A 85 -36.19 -26.70 -20.36
CA THR A 85 -34.98 -25.88 -20.57
C THR A 85 -34.69 -25.00 -19.36
N ARG A 86 -35.73 -24.32 -18.84
CA ARG A 86 -35.63 -23.47 -17.65
C ARG A 86 -35.31 -24.27 -16.41
N SER A 87 -35.89 -25.46 -16.25
CA SER A 87 -35.65 -26.33 -15.09
C SER A 87 -34.22 -26.85 -15.05
N HIS A 88 -33.61 -27.14 -16.21
CA HIS A 88 -32.18 -27.47 -16.29
C HIS A 88 -31.30 -26.28 -15.87
N LEU A 89 -31.63 -25.06 -16.32
CA LEU A 89 -30.95 -23.85 -15.87
C LEU A 89 -31.10 -23.66 -14.36
N GLU A 90 -32.32 -23.72 -13.83
CA GLU A 90 -32.62 -23.55 -12.40
C GLU A 90 -31.86 -24.58 -11.55
N HIS A 91 -31.88 -25.85 -11.93
CA HIS A 91 -31.09 -26.90 -11.27
C HIS A 91 -29.59 -26.59 -11.30
N HIS A 92 -29.08 -26.14 -12.44
CA HIS A 92 -27.67 -25.80 -12.59
C HIS A 92 -27.27 -24.58 -11.75
N ILE A 93 -28.10 -23.54 -11.71
CA ILE A 93 -27.89 -22.36 -10.87
C ILE A 93 -27.93 -22.74 -9.39
N ALA A 94 -28.90 -23.55 -8.96
CA ALA A 94 -28.98 -24.04 -7.59
C ALA A 94 -27.69 -24.76 -7.17
N LYS A 95 -27.17 -25.63 -8.05
CA LYS A 95 -25.89 -26.34 -7.84
C LYS A 95 -24.71 -25.39 -7.63
N ILE A 96 -24.51 -24.41 -8.49
CA ILE A 96 -23.34 -23.51 -8.39
C ILE A 96 -23.47 -22.47 -7.27
N SER A 97 -24.70 -22.15 -6.85
CA SER A 97 -24.99 -21.19 -5.77
C SER A 97 -25.06 -21.83 -4.38
N SER A 98 -24.73 -23.13 -4.24
CA SER A 98 -24.93 -23.89 -3.00
C SER A 98 -26.37 -23.77 -2.45
N ALA A 99 -27.36 -23.73 -3.36
CA ALA A 99 -28.77 -23.56 -3.04
C ALA A 99 -29.54 -24.86 -3.27
N ARG A 100 -30.61 -25.07 -2.50
CA ARG A 100 -31.58 -26.14 -2.72
C ARG A 100 -32.53 -25.81 -3.86
N HIS A 101 -32.96 -24.55 -3.93
CA HIS A 101 -33.95 -24.06 -4.89
C HIS A 101 -33.38 -22.87 -5.64
N ALA A 102 -33.59 -22.83 -6.96
CA ALA A 102 -33.36 -21.66 -7.76
C ALA A 102 -34.49 -21.43 -8.77
N PHE A 103 -34.68 -20.18 -9.15
CA PHE A 103 -35.74 -19.74 -10.06
C PHE A 103 -35.16 -18.76 -11.08
N ALA A 104 -35.53 -18.91 -12.35
CA ALA A 104 -35.08 -18.02 -13.42
C ALA A 104 -36.24 -17.14 -13.91
N VAL A 105 -36.02 -15.83 -13.93
CA VAL A 105 -37.01 -14.81 -14.28
C VAL A 105 -36.48 -13.83 -15.32
N THR A 106 -37.36 -12.99 -15.87
CA THR A 106 -37.07 -12.17 -17.07
C THR A 106 -36.01 -11.07 -16.88
N SER A 107 -35.71 -10.65 -15.64
CA SER A 107 -34.69 -9.64 -15.35
C SER A 107 -34.32 -9.63 -13.86
N GLY A 108 -33.18 -9.02 -13.51
CA GLY A 108 -32.81 -8.81 -12.10
C GLY A 108 -33.84 -7.99 -11.32
N MET A 109 -34.43 -6.96 -11.95
CA MET A 109 -35.54 -6.22 -11.32
C MET A 109 -36.80 -7.06 -11.18
N GLY A 110 -37.06 -7.98 -12.13
CA GLY A 110 -38.12 -8.97 -12.02
C GLY A 110 -37.89 -9.94 -10.86
N ALA A 111 -36.63 -10.30 -10.59
CA ALA A 111 -36.27 -11.13 -9.44
C ALA A 111 -36.56 -10.40 -8.12
N LEU A 112 -36.12 -9.15 -8.01
CA LEU A 112 -36.37 -8.33 -6.84
C LEU A 112 -37.87 -8.06 -6.61
N ASP A 113 -38.66 -7.80 -7.67
CA ASP A 113 -40.12 -7.62 -7.55
C ASP A 113 -40.81 -8.89 -7.05
N VAL A 114 -40.40 -10.07 -7.54
CA VAL A 114 -40.90 -11.37 -7.04
C VAL A 114 -40.59 -11.56 -5.56
N ILE A 115 -39.38 -11.21 -5.12
CA ILE A 115 -38.98 -11.29 -3.72
C ILE A 115 -39.80 -10.32 -2.85
N PHE A 116 -39.98 -9.08 -3.29
CA PHE A 116 -40.75 -8.08 -2.55
C PHE A 116 -42.25 -8.41 -2.46
N ARG A 117 -42.80 -9.20 -3.37
CA ARG A 117 -44.20 -9.68 -3.27
C ARG A 117 -44.44 -10.68 -2.14
N LEU A 118 -43.39 -11.12 -1.44
CA LEU A 118 -43.51 -11.86 -0.18
C LEU A 118 -43.98 -10.95 0.98
N LEU A 119 -43.81 -9.63 0.84
CA LEU A 119 -44.19 -8.64 1.83
C LEU A 119 -45.68 -8.30 1.75
N LYS A 120 -46.21 -7.81 2.87
CA LYS A 120 -47.59 -7.36 3.04
C LYS A 120 -47.63 -5.89 3.43
N PRO A 121 -48.72 -5.16 3.13
CA PRO A 121 -48.90 -3.79 3.62
C PRO A 121 -48.71 -3.71 5.15
N GLY A 122 -47.92 -2.74 5.60
CA GLY A 122 -47.51 -2.58 7.00
C GLY A 122 -46.13 -3.14 7.34
N ASP A 123 -45.57 -4.01 6.50
CA ASP A 123 -44.21 -4.51 6.66
C ASP A 123 -43.16 -3.41 6.46
N SER A 124 -41.99 -3.61 7.06
CA SER A 124 -40.84 -2.72 6.96
C SER A 124 -39.64 -3.44 6.35
N ILE A 125 -38.96 -2.75 5.43
CA ILE A 125 -37.70 -3.18 4.82
C ILE A 125 -36.58 -2.30 5.35
N ILE A 126 -35.47 -2.90 5.76
CA ILE A 126 -34.18 -2.20 5.88
C ILE A 126 -33.40 -2.43 4.59
N ALA A 127 -32.87 -1.36 4.00
CA ALA A 127 -32.10 -1.40 2.76
C ALA A 127 -30.84 -0.56 2.90
N GLY A 128 -29.77 -0.93 2.17
CA GLY A 128 -28.58 -0.09 2.03
C GLY A 128 -28.91 1.33 1.56
N ASN A 129 -28.11 2.30 2.01
CA ASN A 129 -28.15 3.67 1.52
C ASN A 129 -27.48 3.79 0.13
N ASP A 130 -26.49 2.94 -0.16
CA ASP A 130 -25.91 2.73 -1.47
C ASP A 130 -26.39 1.39 -2.07
N LEU A 131 -27.22 1.48 -3.11
CA LEU A 131 -27.82 0.35 -3.82
C LEU A 131 -27.98 0.73 -5.28
N TYR A 132 -28.08 -0.27 -6.15
CA TYR A 132 -28.45 -0.05 -7.54
C TYR A 132 -29.69 0.86 -7.67
N GLY A 133 -29.58 1.92 -8.49
CA GLY A 133 -30.67 2.89 -8.69
C GLY A 133 -32.03 2.28 -9.08
N GLY A 134 -32.04 1.14 -9.78
CA GLY A 134 -33.29 0.42 -10.07
C GLY A 134 -33.95 -0.18 -8.82
N SER A 135 -33.15 -0.73 -7.90
CA SER A 135 -33.62 -1.24 -6.60
C SER A 135 -34.22 -0.11 -5.77
N ASN A 136 -33.56 1.05 -5.73
CA ASN A 136 -34.08 2.23 -5.02
C ASN A 136 -35.41 2.73 -5.61
N ARG A 137 -35.54 2.71 -6.94
CA ARG A 137 -36.80 3.06 -7.63
C ARG A 137 -37.94 2.11 -7.26
N LEU A 138 -37.67 0.81 -7.20
CA LEU A 138 -38.67 -0.19 -6.81
C LEU A 138 -39.05 -0.08 -5.33
N LEU A 139 -38.08 0.12 -4.43
CA LEU A 139 -38.33 0.39 -3.01
C LEU A 139 -39.21 1.64 -2.81
N THR A 140 -38.95 2.71 -3.57
CA THR A 140 -39.76 3.92 -3.55
C THR A 140 -41.19 3.65 -4.04
N TYR A 141 -41.34 2.87 -5.11
CA TYR A 141 -42.66 2.47 -5.61
C TYR A 141 -43.46 1.71 -4.53
N LEU A 142 -42.84 0.73 -3.86
CA LEU A 142 -43.49 -0.02 -2.78
C LEU A 142 -43.88 0.87 -1.59
N LYS A 143 -43.02 1.84 -1.25
CA LYS A 143 -43.31 2.81 -0.19
C LYS A 143 -44.53 3.66 -0.51
N VAL A 144 -44.65 4.14 -1.75
CA VAL A 144 -45.73 5.05 -2.16
C VAL A 144 -47.03 4.29 -2.42
N HIS A 145 -46.97 3.09 -2.97
CA HIS A 145 -48.14 2.41 -3.54
C HIS A 145 -48.57 1.13 -2.82
N ASN A 146 -47.68 0.49 -2.04
CA ASN A 146 -47.93 -0.85 -1.48
C ASN A 146 -48.00 -0.85 0.05
N GLY A 147 -47.92 0.31 0.69
CA GLY A 147 -47.97 0.43 2.16
C GLY A 147 -46.77 -0.19 2.88
N ILE A 148 -45.63 -0.29 2.20
CA ILE A 148 -44.38 -0.81 2.77
C ILE A 148 -43.56 0.33 3.37
N LYS A 149 -43.05 0.17 4.58
CA LYS A 149 -42.10 1.12 5.18
C LYS A 149 -40.70 0.77 4.71
N VAL A 150 -39.90 1.76 4.31
CA VAL A 150 -38.52 1.54 3.85
C VAL A 150 -37.57 2.41 4.66
N HIS A 151 -36.56 1.77 5.24
CA HIS A 151 -35.50 2.39 6.04
C HIS A 151 -34.17 2.24 5.30
N HIS A 152 -33.65 3.34 4.75
CA HIS A 152 -32.32 3.35 4.14
C HIS A 152 -31.26 3.63 5.21
N LEU A 153 -30.35 2.68 5.43
CA LEU A 153 -29.31 2.73 6.46
C LEU A 153 -27.94 2.38 5.87
N ASP A 154 -26.86 2.80 6.54
CA ASP A 154 -25.50 2.39 6.20
C ASP A 154 -25.26 0.93 6.63
N THR A 155 -25.34 0.01 5.67
CA THR A 155 -25.18 -1.43 5.88
C THR A 155 -23.73 -1.88 6.01
N THR A 156 -22.74 -0.98 5.85
CA THR A 156 -21.33 -1.30 6.15
C THR A 156 -21.08 -1.38 7.65
N LYS A 157 -21.99 -0.82 8.45
CA LYS A 157 -21.93 -0.77 9.92
C LYS A 157 -23.14 -1.49 10.50
N PRO A 158 -23.03 -2.77 10.88
CA PRO A 158 -24.17 -3.53 11.41
C PRO A 158 -24.91 -2.81 12.57
N SER A 159 -24.21 -2.04 13.40
CA SER A 159 -24.79 -1.29 14.51
C SER A 159 -25.87 -0.27 14.10
N THR A 160 -25.88 0.20 12.85
CA THR A 160 -26.89 1.17 12.36
C THR A 160 -28.28 0.56 12.24
N LEU A 161 -28.37 -0.77 12.11
CA LEU A 161 -29.63 -1.50 11.99
C LEU A 161 -30.36 -1.63 13.34
N LEU A 162 -29.61 -1.66 14.45
CA LEU A 162 -30.14 -1.94 15.79
C LEU A 162 -31.33 -1.06 16.18
N PRO A 163 -31.31 0.28 16.02
CA PRO A 163 -32.44 1.13 16.42
C PRO A 163 -33.75 0.79 15.71
N VAL A 164 -33.68 0.35 14.44
CA VAL A 164 -34.86 -0.05 13.66
C VAL A 164 -35.30 -1.47 14.02
N LEU A 165 -34.33 -2.38 14.21
CA LEU A 165 -34.60 -3.77 14.61
C LEU A 165 -35.23 -3.88 16.00
N THR A 166 -34.82 -3.04 16.96
CA THR A 166 -35.32 -3.09 18.34
C THR A 166 -36.62 -2.30 18.54
N ASN A 167 -37.05 -1.49 17.56
CA ASN A 167 -38.26 -0.71 17.69
C ASN A 167 -39.52 -1.60 17.52
N PRO A 168 -40.41 -1.70 18.54
CA PRO A 168 -41.60 -2.54 18.46
C PRO A 168 -42.64 -2.03 17.44
N GLU A 169 -42.61 -0.75 17.07
CA GLU A 169 -43.51 -0.16 16.06
C GLU A 169 -43.09 -0.49 14.62
N GLN A 170 -41.89 -1.04 14.44
CA GLN A 170 -41.35 -1.45 13.15
C GLN A 170 -41.51 -2.96 12.98
N ASN A 171 -42.39 -3.36 12.07
CA ASN A 171 -42.50 -4.75 11.63
C ASN A 171 -41.43 -5.04 10.57
N VAL A 172 -40.16 -5.10 10.97
CA VAL A 172 -39.05 -5.42 10.06
C VAL A 172 -39.18 -6.87 9.60
N THR A 173 -39.57 -7.05 8.34
CA THR A 173 -39.83 -8.36 7.73
C THR A 173 -38.74 -8.73 6.72
N MET A 174 -37.94 -7.75 6.27
CA MET A 174 -36.88 -7.98 5.30
C MET A 174 -35.70 -7.01 5.48
N VAL A 175 -34.49 -7.53 5.25
CA VAL A 175 -33.27 -6.74 5.12
C VAL A 175 -32.66 -7.02 3.74
N LEU A 176 -32.52 -5.98 2.92
CA LEU A 176 -31.93 -6.03 1.60
C LEU A 176 -30.49 -5.50 1.64
N LEU A 177 -29.55 -6.37 1.27
CA LEU A 177 -28.12 -6.07 1.18
C LEU A 177 -27.64 -6.17 -0.27
N GLU A 178 -26.62 -5.42 -0.59
CA GLU A 178 -25.85 -5.49 -1.85
C GLU A 178 -24.38 -5.35 -1.44
N THR A 179 -23.52 -6.31 -1.80
CA THR A 179 -22.10 -6.25 -1.43
C THR A 179 -21.23 -7.00 -2.45
N PRO A 180 -20.18 -6.37 -3.01
CA PRO A 180 -19.92 -4.94 -2.98
C PRO A 180 -21.08 -4.13 -3.57
N THR A 181 -21.34 -2.92 -3.07
CA THR A 181 -22.40 -2.04 -3.61
C THR A 181 -22.05 -1.47 -4.98
N ASN A 182 -23.04 -1.19 -5.82
CA ASN A 182 -22.87 -0.49 -7.09
C ASN A 182 -23.36 0.97 -6.95
N PRO A 183 -22.49 2.00 -7.10
CA PRO A 183 -21.16 1.96 -7.72
C PRO A 183 -19.95 2.13 -6.79
N LEU A 184 -20.14 2.32 -5.48
CA LEU A 184 -19.04 2.68 -4.55
C LEU A 184 -18.23 1.49 -4.04
N LEU A 185 -18.71 0.27 -4.28
CA LEU A 185 -18.07 -0.99 -3.87
C LEU A 185 -17.94 -1.13 -2.35
N GLN A 186 -18.90 -0.58 -1.62
CA GLN A 186 -18.95 -0.71 -0.17
C GLN A 186 -19.23 -2.16 0.23
N ILE A 187 -18.65 -2.59 1.35
CA ILE A 187 -18.72 -3.97 1.81
C ILE A 187 -19.67 -4.07 3.01
N ALA A 188 -20.64 -4.99 2.92
CA ALA A 188 -21.54 -5.33 4.02
C ALA A 188 -21.15 -6.69 4.63
N ASP A 189 -21.05 -6.77 5.96
CA ASP A 189 -20.78 -8.03 6.64
C ASP A 189 -22.05 -8.89 6.74
N ILE A 190 -22.30 -9.69 5.69
CA ILE A 190 -23.49 -10.55 5.57
C ILE A 190 -23.66 -11.41 6.83
N ALA A 191 -22.57 -12.05 7.29
CA ALA A 191 -22.61 -12.96 8.43
C ALA A 191 -23.00 -12.23 9.73
N ALA A 192 -22.38 -11.08 10.01
CA ALA A 192 -22.69 -10.30 11.20
C ALA A 192 -24.11 -9.71 11.16
N ILE A 193 -24.55 -9.21 10.00
CA ILE A 193 -25.89 -8.64 9.82
C ILE A 193 -26.96 -9.73 9.97
N SER A 194 -26.80 -10.86 9.29
CA SER A 194 -27.75 -11.99 9.40
C SER A 194 -27.90 -12.45 10.85
N ALA A 195 -26.79 -12.65 11.57
CA ALA A 195 -26.83 -13.05 12.97
C ALA A 195 -27.56 -12.02 13.85
N MET A 196 -27.26 -10.73 13.68
CA MET A 196 -27.92 -9.66 14.42
C MET A 196 -29.42 -9.58 14.12
N VAL A 197 -29.81 -9.67 12.85
CA VAL A 197 -31.22 -9.57 12.44
C VAL A 197 -32.00 -10.76 12.96
N HIS A 198 -31.52 -11.99 12.77
CA HIS A 198 -32.22 -13.19 13.27
C HIS A 198 -32.28 -13.24 14.80
N GLN A 199 -31.33 -12.60 15.51
CA GLN A 199 -31.42 -12.44 16.97
C GLN A 199 -32.60 -11.56 17.41
N HIS A 200 -32.92 -10.49 16.69
CA HIS A 200 -33.95 -9.51 17.08
C HIS A 200 -35.29 -9.71 16.38
N LYS A 201 -35.26 -10.23 15.15
CA LYS A 201 -36.40 -10.48 14.26
C LYS A 201 -36.18 -11.84 13.56
N PRO A 202 -36.40 -12.97 14.26
CA PRO A 202 -36.12 -14.32 13.73
C PRO A 202 -36.83 -14.64 12.40
N GLU A 203 -38.00 -14.04 12.17
CA GLU A 203 -38.80 -14.24 10.96
C GLU A 203 -38.42 -13.31 9.80
N ALA A 204 -37.53 -12.34 10.02
CA ALA A 204 -37.10 -11.42 8.98
C ALA A 204 -36.24 -12.14 7.93
N ILE A 205 -36.49 -11.83 6.67
CA ILE A 205 -35.81 -12.43 5.52
C ILE A 205 -34.58 -11.60 5.16
N ILE A 206 -33.40 -12.21 5.14
CA ILE A 206 -32.18 -11.58 4.61
C ILE A 206 -32.07 -11.84 3.12
N VAL A 207 -32.11 -10.78 2.33
CA VAL A 207 -31.97 -10.81 0.87
C VAL A 207 -30.65 -10.18 0.48
N VAL A 208 -29.85 -10.88 -0.32
CA VAL A 208 -28.58 -10.35 -0.84
C VAL A 208 -28.61 -10.28 -2.37
N ASP A 209 -28.39 -9.10 -2.92
CA ASP A 209 -28.03 -8.92 -4.33
C ASP A 209 -26.55 -9.27 -4.50
N ASN A 210 -26.27 -10.39 -5.18
CA ASN A 210 -24.93 -10.92 -5.39
C ASN A 210 -24.38 -10.62 -6.79
N THR A 211 -25.07 -9.77 -7.55
CA THR A 211 -24.79 -9.53 -8.98
C THR A 211 -23.35 -9.10 -9.25
N MET A 212 -22.72 -8.37 -8.32
CA MET A 212 -21.35 -7.85 -8.45
C MET A 212 -20.26 -8.94 -8.35
N MET A 213 -20.57 -10.07 -7.72
CA MET A 213 -19.61 -11.14 -7.44
C MET A 213 -19.93 -12.42 -8.20
N SER A 214 -21.21 -12.66 -8.51
CA SER A 214 -21.75 -13.95 -8.95
C SER A 214 -21.51 -15.09 -7.95
N PRO A 215 -22.17 -16.24 -8.11
CA PRO A 215 -21.94 -17.44 -7.30
C PRO A 215 -20.49 -17.95 -7.33
N TYR A 216 -19.70 -17.53 -8.32
CA TYR A 216 -18.31 -17.95 -8.45
C TYR A 216 -17.42 -17.36 -7.35
N LEU A 217 -17.60 -16.08 -7.05
CA LEU A 217 -16.74 -15.37 -6.11
C LEU A 217 -17.36 -15.23 -4.73
N GLN A 218 -18.69 -15.25 -4.60
CA GLN A 218 -19.36 -15.13 -3.31
C GLN A 218 -20.66 -15.94 -3.30
N ARG A 219 -20.90 -16.67 -2.20
CA ARG A 219 -22.13 -17.45 -1.98
C ARG A 219 -22.83 -17.03 -0.69
N PRO A 220 -23.65 -15.97 -0.71
CA PRO A 220 -24.20 -15.38 0.52
C PRO A 220 -25.06 -16.32 1.37
N LEU A 221 -25.68 -17.35 0.78
CA LEU A 221 -26.44 -18.38 1.54
C LEU A 221 -25.56 -19.12 2.55
N GLU A 222 -24.26 -19.28 2.26
CA GLU A 222 -23.27 -19.89 3.18
C GLU A 222 -22.92 -18.97 4.36
N HIS A 223 -23.31 -17.70 4.27
CA HIS A 223 -23.04 -16.65 5.27
C HIS A 223 -24.31 -16.18 5.97
N GLY A 224 -25.41 -16.93 5.90
CA GLY A 224 -26.63 -16.66 6.65
C GLY A 224 -27.67 -15.82 5.91
N ALA A 225 -27.53 -15.58 4.61
CA ALA A 225 -28.63 -15.04 3.81
C ALA A 225 -29.77 -16.08 3.66
N ASP A 226 -31.02 -15.63 3.61
CA ASP A 226 -32.19 -16.48 3.35
C ASP A 226 -32.46 -16.59 1.84
N VAL A 227 -32.25 -15.49 1.11
CA VAL A 227 -32.46 -15.37 -0.33
C VAL A 227 -31.28 -14.66 -0.95
N VAL A 228 -30.80 -15.18 -2.07
CA VAL A 228 -29.81 -14.51 -2.93
C VAL A 228 -30.44 -14.29 -4.29
N TYR A 229 -30.19 -13.15 -4.90
CA TYR A 229 -30.52 -12.97 -6.31
C TYR A 229 -29.36 -12.35 -7.09
N ASP A 230 -29.31 -12.66 -8.37
CA ASP A 230 -28.38 -12.06 -9.32
C ASP A 230 -29.17 -11.54 -10.52
N SER A 231 -28.77 -10.40 -11.06
CA SER A 231 -29.11 -10.05 -12.43
C SER A 231 -28.33 -10.95 -13.38
N GLY A 232 -29.00 -12.00 -13.87
CA GLY A 232 -28.45 -12.93 -14.87
C GLY A 232 -27.99 -12.27 -16.17
N THR A 233 -28.47 -11.05 -16.44
CA THR A 233 -27.97 -10.14 -17.50
C THR A 233 -26.47 -9.85 -17.42
N LYS A 234 -25.85 -9.94 -16.25
CA LYS A 234 -24.46 -9.52 -15.97
C LYS A 234 -23.49 -10.69 -16.15
N TYR A 235 -22.72 -11.04 -15.12
CA TYR A 235 -21.69 -12.08 -15.21
C TYR A 235 -22.22 -13.46 -15.60
N LEU A 236 -23.44 -13.83 -15.18
CA LEU A 236 -24.01 -15.14 -15.50
C LEU A 236 -24.20 -15.32 -17.01
N SER A 237 -24.81 -14.34 -17.71
CA SER A 237 -24.82 -14.33 -19.18
C SER A 237 -23.42 -14.05 -19.73
N GLY A 238 -22.86 -12.88 -19.44
CA GLY A 238 -21.53 -12.46 -19.87
C GLY A 238 -21.42 -11.93 -21.30
N HIS A 239 -22.51 -11.81 -22.07
CA HIS A 239 -22.45 -11.58 -23.52
C HIS A 239 -23.34 -10.42 -24.04
N HIS A 240 -23.98 -9.63 -23.17
CA HIS A 240 -24.88 -8.52 -23.56
C HIS A 240 -26.03 -8.89 -24.51
N ASP A 241 -26.46 -10.15 -24.50
CA ASP A 241 -27.42 -10.69 -25.48
C ASP A 241 -28.76 -11.16 -24.86
N LEU A 242 -28.92 -11.04 -23.54
CA LEU A 242 -30.16 -11.42 -22.84
C LEU A 242 -30.40 -10.58 -21.58
N MET A 243 -31.66 -10.54 -21.15
CA MET A 243 -32.01 -10.12 -19.79
C MET A 243 -32.51 -11.30 -18.97
N ALA A 244 -32.02 -11.40 -17.74
CA ALA A 244 -32.45 -12.42 -16.81
C ALA A 244 -32.24 -11.99 -15.35
N GLY A 245 -32.99 -12.62 -14.46
CA GLY A 245 -32.74 -12.63 -13.03
C GLY A 245 -32.75 -14.07 -12.55
N VAL A 246 -31.97 -14.37 -11.52
CA VAL A 246 -32.03 -15.66 -10.82
C VAL A 246 -32.24 -15.43 -9.34
N ILE A 247 -33.06 -16.26 -8.70
CA ILE A 247 -33.33 -16.21 -7.25
C ILE A 247 -32.95 -17.57 -6.68
N CYS A 248 -32.15 -17.61 -5.62
CA CYS A 248 -31.70 -18.81 -4.93
C CYS A 248 -32.12 -18.77 -3.45
N CYS A 249 -32.59 -19.89 -2.91
CA CYS A 249 -32.87 -20.03 -1.48
C CYS A 249 -32.82 -21.50 -1.02
N ASN A 250 -32.71 -21.71 0.29
CA ASN A 250 -32.71 -23.04 0.90
C ASN A 250 -34.02 -23.40 1.61
N ARG A 251 -34.78 -22.38 2.00
CA ARG A 251 -36.02 -22.49 2.77
C ARG A 251 -37.21 -22.88 1.89
N GLU A 252 -37.91 -23.94 2.27
CA GLU A 252 -39.06 -24.49 1.52
C GLU A 252 -40.26 -23.53 1.47
N ASP A 253 -40.50 -22.78 2.54
CA ASP A 253 -41.57 -21.79 2.61
C ASP A 253 -41.33 -20.63 1.63
N LEU A 254 -40.09 -20.12 1.58
CA LEU A 254 -39.69 -19.08 0.63
C LEU A 254 -39.74 -19.59 -0.81
N ALA A 255 -39.22 -20.79 -1.07
CA ALA A 255 -39.24 -21.41 -2.40
C ALA A 255 -40.68 -21.55 -2.95
N LYS A 256 -41.63 -22.00 -2.12
CA LYS A 256 -43.04 -22.10 -2.49
C LYS A 256 -43.66 -20.73 -2.79
N GLY A 257 -43.39 -19.74 -1.94
CA GLY A 257 -43.87 -18.37 -2.14
C GLY A 257 -43.34 -17.70 -3.41
N ILE A 258 -42.05 -17.91 -3.70
CA ILE A 258 -41.39 -17.42 -4.92
C ILE A 258 -41.96 -18.11 -6.16
N ALA A 259 -42.02 -19.44 -6.17
CA ALA A 259 -42.57 -20.21 -7.29
C ALA A 259 -44.01 -19.83 -7.62
N PHE A 260 -44.85 -19.71 -6.58
CA PHE A 260 -46.23 -19.27 -6.72
C PHE A 260 -46.30 -17.89 -7.36
N THR A 261 -45.54 -16.92 -6.82
CA THR A 261 -45.49 -15.56 -7.35
C THR A 261 -45.09 -15.52 -8.81
N ILE A 262 -43.99 -16.19 -9.18
CA ILE A 262 -43.48 -16.23 -10.57
C ILE A 262 -44.56 -16.75 -11.53
N ASN A 263 -45.23 -17.85 -11.16
CA ASN A 263 -46.28 -18.43 -11.98
C ASN A 263 -47.49 -17.48 -12.11
N SER A 264 -47.91 -16.89 -10.99
CA SER A 264 -49.09 -16.01 -10.92
C SER A 264 -48.93 -14.73 -11.75
N ILE A 265 -47.75 -14.11 -11.73
CA ILE A 265 -47.50 -12.88 -12.50
C ILE A 265 -46.92 -13.14 -13.89
N GLY A 266 -46.56 -14.40 -14.19
CA GLY A 266 -46.03 -14.82 -15.49
C GLY A 266 -44.59 -14.36 -15.77
N ASN A 267 -43.74 -14.28 -14.75
CA ASN A 267 -42.38 -13.76 -14.85
C ASN A 267 -41.28 -14.84 -15.00
N GLY A 268 -41.64 -16.03 -15.49
CA GLY A 268 -40.63 -17.07 -15.77
C GLY A 268 -39.76 -16.70 -16.97
N LEU A 269 -38.46 -17.03 -16.92
CA LEU A 269 -37.54 -16.80 -18.04
C LEU A 269 -37.97 -17.61 -19.28
N SER A 270 -37.78 -17.04 -20.48
CA SER A 270 -38.13 -17.70 -21.73
C SER A 270 -37.23 -18.93 -21.98
N PRO A 271 -37.68 -19.97 -22.72
CA PRO A 271 -36.84 -21.15 -22.96
C PRO A 271 -35.55 -20.83 -23.72
N PHE A 272 -35.60 -19.89 -24.67
CA PHE A 272 -34.42 -19.46 -25.42
C PHE A 272 -33.42 -18.71 -24.55
N ASP A 273 -33.88 -17.74 -23.75
CA ASP A 273 -33.00 -17.01 -22.83
C ASP A 273 -32.44 -17.93 -21.74
N SER A 274 -33.22 -18.94 -21.32
CA SER A 274 -32.74 -19.97 -20.39
C SER A 274 -31.58 -20.76 -20.97
N PHE A 275 -31.65 -21.11 -22.26
CA PHE A 275 -30.56 -21.76 -22.98
C PHE A 275 -29.34 -20.84 -23.12
N LEU A 276 -29.54 -19.56 -23.48
CA LEU A 276 -28.43 -18.60 -23.59
C LEU A 276 -27.74 -18.37 -22.24
N LEU A 277 -28.50 -18.25 -21.16
CA LEU A 277 -27.94 -18.09 -19.82
C LEU A 277 -27.17 -19.34 -19.39
N LEU A 278 -27.71 -20.54 -19.66
CA LEU A 278 -27.00 -21.80 -19.42
C LEU A 278 -25.68 -21.86 -20.22
N ARG A 279 -25.68 -21.39 -21.48
CA ARG A 279 -24.48 -21.30 -22.30
C ARG A 279 -23.46 -20.31 -21.71
N GLY A 280 -23.90 -19.15 -21.22
CA GLY A 280 -23.06 -18.14 -20.60
C GLY A 280 -22.38 -18.62 -19.31
N VAL A 281 -23.12 -19.32 -18.46
CA VAL A 281 -22.62 -19.84 -17.17
C VAL A 281 -21.47 -20.83 -17.35
N LYS A 282 -21.45 -21.59 -18.45
CA LYS A 282 -20.37 -22.56 -18.73
C LYS A 282 -18.98 -21.93 -18.81
N THR A 283 -18.88 -20.65 -19.16
CA THR A 283 -17.61 -19.90 -19.23
C THR A 283 -17.41 -18.92 -18.09
N LEU A 284 -18.29 -18.93 -17.07
CA LEU A 284 -18.27 -17.97 -15.96
C LEU A 284 -16.90 -17.91 -15.27
N ALA A 285 -16.37 -19.05 -14.84
CA ALA A 285 -15.08 -19.09 -14.13
C ALA A 285 -13.93 -18.53 -14.98
N LEU A 286 -13.85 -18.94 -16.26
CA LEU A 286 -12.81 -18.46 -17.19
C LEU A 286 -12.88 -16.95 -17.41
N ARG A 287 -14.09 -16.42 -17.65
CA ARG A 287 -14.30 -14.99 -17.87
C ARG A 287 -13.92 -14.23 -16.61
N LEU A 288 -14.45 -14.66 -15.46
CA LEU A 288 -14.32 -13.89 -14.22
C LEU A 288 -12.90 -13.95 -13.63
N ASP A 289 -12.13 -15.03 -13.85
CA ASP A 289 -10.69 -15.08 -13.53
C ASP A 289 -9.91 -14.04 -14.35
N LYS A 290 -10.10 -14.01 -15.68
CA LYS A 290 -9.44 -13.04 -16.57
C LYS A 290 -9.85 -11.60 -16.23
N GLN A 291 -11.14 -11.36 -16.05
CA GLN A 291 -11.67 -10.04 -15.70
C GLN A 291 -11.11 -9.54 -14.36
N GLN A 292 -11.02 -10.38 -13.33
CA GLN A 292 -10.40 -10.01 -12.05
C GLN A 292 -8.92 -9.70 -12.17
N ALA A 293 -8.16 -10.53 -12.89
CA ALA A 293 -6.73 -10.29 -13.10
C ALA A 293 -6.49 -8.94 -13.81
N THR A 294 -7.24 -8.66 -14.87
CA THR A 294 -7.18 -7.37 -15.57
C THR A 294 -7.65 -6.21 -14.68
N SER A 295 -8.71 -6.40 -13.90
CA SER A 295 -9.22 -5.35 -13.00
C SER A 295 -8.21 -4.93 -11.95
N HIS A 296 -7.46 -5.89 -11.40
CA HIS A 296 -6.40 -5.58 -10.45
C HIS A 296 -5.31 -4.71 -11.09
N LEU A 297 -4.91 -4.99 -12.34
CA LEU A 297 -3.92 -4.17 -13.06
C LEU A 297 -4.44 -2.76 -13.32
N VAL A 298 -5.69 -2.62 -13.79
CA VAL A 298 -6.31 -1.31 -14.04
C VAL A 298 -6.50 -0.51 -12.75
N ALA A 299 -6.97 -1.16 -11.68
CA ALA A 299 -7.15 -0.52 -10.38
C ALA A 299 -5.80 -0.06 -9.80
N LYS A 300 -4.77 -0.92 -9.88
CA LYS A 300 -3.42 -0.58 -9.43
C LYS A 300 -2.84 0.58 -10.23
N TYR A 301 -2.99 0.58 -11.56
CA TYR A 301 -2.53 1.66 -12.41
C TYR A 301 -3.13 3.02 -12.02
N LEU A 302 -4.46 3.09 -11.85
CA LEU A 302 -5.15 4.30 -11.41
C LEU A 302 -4.73 4.73 -9.99
N HIS A 303 -4.55 3.75 -9.10
CA HIS A 303 -4.11 4.00 -7.73
C HIS A 303 -2.67 4.54 -7.67
N ASP A 304 -1.76 3.98 -8.45
CA ASP A 304 -0.35 4.41 -8.52
C ASP A 304 -0.22 5.81 -9.14
N LEU A 305 -1.16 6.21 -10.01
CA LEU A 305 -1.29 7.60 -10.49
C LEU A 305 -1.84 8.57 -9.43
N GLY A 306 -2.32 8.08 -8.30
CA GLY A 306 -2.84 8.89 -7.21
C GLY A 306 -4.33 9.22 -7.32
N PHE A 307 -5.12 8.47 -8.09
CA PHE A 307 -6.59 8.58 -8.02
C PHE A 307 -7.13 7.84 -6.79
N LYS A 308 -8.23 8.35 -6.21
CA LYS A 308 -9.00 7.59 -5.21
C LYS A 308 -9.77 6.49 -5.92
N VAL A 309 -9.35 5.24 -5.76
CA VAL A 309 -9.93 4.06 -6.42
C VAL A 309 -10.69 3.20 -5.42
N ASN A 310 -11.97 2.92 -5.69
CA ASN A 310 -12.76 1.93 -4.98
C ASN A 310 -12.65 0.59 -5.73
N TYR A 311 -11.80 -0.30 -5.21
CA TYR A 311 -11.70 -1.69 -5.65
C TYR A 311 -11.32 -2.62 -4.49
N PRO A 312 -12.15 -3.61 -4.11
CA PRO A 312 -11.89 -4.47 -2.94
C PRO A 312 -10.54 -5.21 -2.98
N GLY A 313 -9.94 -5.35 -4.17
CA GLY A 313 -8.64 -5.97 -4.36
C GLY A 313 -7.44 -5.06 -4.03
N LEU A 314 -7.63 -3.76 -3.78
CA LEU A 314 -6.55 -2.85 -3.40
C LEU A 314 -6.26 -2.88 -1.89
N PRO A 315 -5.00 -2.70 -1.47
CA PRO A 315 -4.67 -2.46 -0.06
C PRO A 315 -5.42 -1.22 0.47
N GLY A 316 -5.91 -1.29 1.70
CA GLY A 316 -6.57 -0.16 2.36
C GLY A 316 -8.03 0.08 1.96
N HIS A 317 -8.64 -0.74 1.08
CA HIS A 317 -10.07 -0.62 0.80
C HIS A 317 -10.92 -0.82 2.09
N PRO A 318 -11.84 0.09 2.43
CA PRO A 318 -12.72 -0.08 3.59
C PRO A 318 -13.52 -1.39 3.53
N GLY A 319 -13.40 -2.23 4.55
CA GLY A 319 -14.08 -3.54 4.60
C GLY A 319 -13.40 -4.66 3.81
N LYS A 320 -12.16 -4.47 3.33
CA LYS A 320 -11.41 -5.50 2.61
C LYS A 320 -11.33 -6.84 3.36
N GLU A 321 -11.01 -6.82 4.65
CA GLU A 321 -10.89 -8.05 5.46
C GLU A 321 -12.22 -8.82 5.54
N ILE A 322 -13.34 -8.08 5.59
CA ILE A 322 -14.68 -8.66 5.55
C ILE A 322 -14.93 -9.26 4.16
N HIS A 323 -14.57 -8.54 3.10
CA HIS A 323 -14.69 -9.02 1.72
C HIS A 323 -13.89 -10.29 1.50
N ASP A 324 -12.62 -10.33 1.90
CA ASP A 324 -11.73 -11.50 1.75
C ASP A 324 -12.24 -12.72 2.53
N ARG A 325 -13.01 -12.52 3.61
CA ARG A 325 -13.66 -13.60 4.36
C ARG A 325 -14.92 -14.12 3.68
N LEU A 326 -15.67 -13.25 2.98
CA LEU A 326 -16.96 -13.56 2.36
C LEU A 326 -16.86 -13.89 0.87
N ALA A 327 -15.72 -13.62 0.24
CA ALA A 327 -15.52 -13.80 -1.20
C ALA A 327 -14.14 -14.39 -1.52
N SER A 328 -14.06 -15.17 -2.60
CA SER A 328 -12.82 -15.79 -3.08
C SER A 328 -12.05 -14.92 -4.09
N GLY A 329 -12.43 -13.67 -4.25
CA GLY A 329 -11.81 -12.73 -5.18
C GLY A 329 -12.42 -11.34 -5.12
N ALA A 330 -11.76 -10.37 -5.74
CA ALA A 330 -12.12 -8.95 -5.64
C ALA A 330 -13.24 -8.49 -6.59
N GLY A 331 -13.62 -9.32 -7.57
CA GLY A 331 -14.57 -8.94 -8.61
C GLY A 331 -13.93 -8.11 -9.73
N ALA A 332 -14.76 -7.66 -10.68
CA ALA A 332 -14.26 -7.04 -11.91
C ALA A 332 -14.97 -5.74 -12.32
N VAL A 333 -15.50 -5.02 -11.34
CA VAL A 333 -15.82 -3.62 -11.50
C VAL A 333 -15.05 -2.84 -10.43
N LEU A 334 -14.63 -1.64 -10.79
CA LEU A 334 -13.99 -0.67 -9.91
C LEU A 334 -14.56 0.72 -10.22
N SER A 335 -14.38 1.65 -9.30
CA SER A 335 -14.66 3.07 -9.56
C SER A 335 -13.53 3.95 -9.08
N PHE A 336 -13.43 5.15 -9.63
CA PHE A 336 -12.47 6.15 -9.17
C PHE A 336 -13.05 7.56 -9.25
N GLU A 337 -12.53 8.44 -8.40
CA GLU A 337 -12.95 9.85 -8.30
C GLU A 337 -11.88 10.76 -8.92
N THR A 338 -12.32 11.80 -9.62
CA THR A 338 -11.44 12.82 -10.23
C THR A 338 -11.51 14.15 -9.52
N LYS A 339 -12.43 14.29 -8.54
CA LYS A 339 -12.84 15.51 -7.82
C LYS A 339 -13.40 16.65 -8.69
N ASP A 340 -13.35 16.50 -10.01
CA ASP A 340 -13.94 17.39 -10.99
C ASP A 340 -14.81 16.60 -11.96
N LYS A 341 -16.13 16.82 -11.89
CA LYS A 341 -17.12 16.22 -12.79
C LYS A 341 -16.84 16.52 -14.26
N ALA A 342 -16.43 17.75 -14.60
CA ALA A 342 -16.16 18.13 -15.98
C ALA A 342 -14.91 17.41 -16.50
N LEU A 343 -13.91 17.18 -15.64
CA LEU A 343 -12.78 16.32 -15.96
C LEU A 343 -13.22 14.88 -16.20
N SER A 344 -14.12 14.34 -15.37
CA SER A 344 -14.65 12.99 -15.55
C SER A 344 -15.36 12.85 -16.90
N GLU A 345 -16.21 13.81 -17.27
CA GLU A 345 -16.92 13.82 -18.56
C GLU A 345 -15.95 13.80 -19.75
N ARG A 346 -14.84 14.55 -19.66
CA ARG A 346 -13.78 14.54 -20.68
C ARG A 346 -13.07 13.18 -20.75
N ILE A 347 -12.69 12.60 -19.61
CA ILE A 347 -12.03 11.27 -19.57
C ILE A 347 -12.94 10.22 -20.21
N VAL A 348 -14.22 10.16 -19.79
CA VAL A 348 -15.18 9.20 -20.33
C VAL A 348 -15.41 9.41 -21.83
N GLY A 349 -15.50 10.66 -22.30
CA GLY A 349 -15.65 10.99 -23.71
C GLY A 349 -14.41 10.73 -24.57
N ALA A 350 -13.22 10.66 -23.97
CA ALA A 350 -11.95 10.45 -24.67
C ALA A 350 -11.60 8.97 -24.87
N ALA A 351 -12.15 8.05 -24.07
CA ALA A 351 -11.92 6.62 -24.25
C ALA A 351 -12.45 6.10 -25.60
N ARG A 352 -11.77 5.09 -26.19
CA ARG A 352 -12.12 4.51 -27.50
C ARG A 352 -12.38 3.01 -27.42
N LEU A 353 -11.62 2.30 -26.60
CA LEU A 353 -11.79 0.88 -26.33
C LEU A 353 -12.83 0.66 -25.20
N TRP A 354 -12.81 1.50 -24.17
CA TRP A 354 -13.83 1.45 -23.13
C TRP A 354 -15.17 1.95 -23.68
N GLY A 355 -16.13 1.04 -23.83
CA GLY A 355 -17.46 1.38 -24.35
C GLY A 355 -18.25 2.25 -23.36
N ILE A 356 -18.68 3.43 -23.78
CA ILE A 356 -19.56 4.29 -22.97
C ILE A 356 -20.95 3.65 -22.91
N SER A 357 -21.25 2.94 -21.82
CA SER A 357 -22.54 2.27 -21.65
C SER A 357 -22.89 2.06 -20.19
N VAL A 358 -24.19 1.93 -19.93
CA VAL A 358 -24.69 1.36 -18.68
C VAL A 358 -24.58 -0.17 -18.73
N SER A 359 -24.65 -0.84 -17.56
CA SER A 359 -24.40 -2.29 -17.37
C SER A 359 -22.95 -2.62 -16.99
N PHE A 360 -22.68 -3.92 -16.76
CA PHE A 360 -21.38 -4.51 -16.41
C PHE A 360 -21.44 -6.03 -16.57
N GLY A 361 -20.30 -6.70 -16.43
CA GLY A 361 -20.20 -8.16 -16.35
C GLY A 361 -20.17 -8.89 -17.69
N CYS A 362 -20.03 -8.15 -18.79
CA CYS A 362 -19.82 -8.70 -20.13
C CYS A 362 -18.33 -8.87 -20.43
N ILE A 363 -18.04 -9.60 -21.51
CA ILE A 363 -16.69 -9.74 -22.07
C ILE A 363 -16.07 -8.43 -22.57
N ASN A 364 -16.89 -7.40 -22.86
CA ASN A 364 -16.40 -6.09 -23.28
C ASN A 364 -16.30 -5.12 -22.11
N SER A 365 -15.22 -4.34 -22.10
CA SER A 365 -14.93 -3.30 -21.12
C SER A 365 -15.81 -2.07 -21.30
N LEU A 366 -16.36 -1.56 -20.20
CA LEU A 366 -17.25 -0.40 -20.19
C LEU A 366 -16.77 0.70 -19.24
N ILE A 367 -16.98 1.95 -19.63
CA ILE A 367 -16.76 3.14 -18.82
C ILE A 367 -18.06 3.92 -18.69
N SER A 368 -18.33 4.47 -17.51
CA SER A 368 -19.56 5.23 -17.27
C SER A 368 -19.43 6.19 -16.11
N MET A 369 -20.24 7.24 -16.10
CA MET A 369 -20.46 8.09 -14.93
C MET A 369 -21.81 7.74 -14.29
N PRO A 370 -21.85 7.04 -13.13
CA PRO A 370 -23.10 6.56 -12.55
C PRO A 370 -24.12 7.68 -12.35
N CYS A 371 -23.69 8.82 -11.82
CA CYS A 371 -24.53 9.99 -11.54
C CYS A 371 -25.18 10.61 -12.79
N LEU A 372 -24.55 10.52 -13.96
CA LEU A 372 -25.11 11.01 -15.23
C LEU A 372 -25.90 9.96 -16.01
N MET A 373 -25.72 8.69 -15.67
CA MET A 373 -26.25 7.57 -16.45
C MET A 373 -27.13 6.67 -15.57
N SER A 374 -26.55 5.65 -14.93
CA SER A 374 -27.31 4.58 -14.25
C SER A 374 -28.07 5.04 -12.99
N HIS A 375 -27.62 6.10 -12.35
CA HIS A 375 -28.17 6.69 -11.13
C HIS A 375 -28.78 8.07 -11.36
N ALA A 376 -28.90 8.53 -12.62
CA ALA A 376 -29.46 9.83 -12.97
C ALA A 376 -30.93 9.99 -12.54
N SER A 377 -31.67 8.89 -12.34
CA SER A 377 -33.04 8.92 -11.85
C SER A 377 -33.17 9.18 -10.34
N ILE A 378 -32.06 9.17 -9.59
CA ILE A 378 -32.07 9.52 -8.17
C ILE A 378 -31.96 11.04 -8.06
N ASP A 379 -32.87 11.67 -7.31
CA ASP A 379 -32.88 13.11 -7.09
C ASP A 379 -31.50 13.62 -6.61
N PRO A 380 -30.96 14.72 -7.15
CA PRO A 380 -29.66 15.26 -6.75
C PRO A 380 -29.51 15.48 -5.24
N LYS A 381 -30.58 15.88 -4.54
CA LYS A 381 -30.59 16.04 -3.09
C LYS A 381 -30.36 14.70 -2.40
N VAL A 382 -31.03 13.65 -2.87
CA VAL A 382 -30.90 12.29 -2.32
C VAL A 382 -29.52 11.70 -2.64
N ARG A 383 -28.95 11.98 -3.83
CA ARG A 383 -27.57 11.59 -4.17
C ARG A 383 -26.55 12.24 -3.23
N LYS A 384 -26.74 13.54 -2.95
CA LYS A 384 -25.92 14.28 -1.99
C LYS A 384 -26.06 13.75 -0.57
N GLU A 385 -27.28 13.48 -0.10
CA GLU A 385 -27.54 12.88 1.22
C GLU A 385 -26.89 11.49 1.38
N ARG A 386 -26.73 10.76 0.27
CA ARG A 386 -26.09 9.44 0.22
C ARG A 386 -24.60 9.48 -0.07
N ASN A 387 -23.99 10.66 -0.15
CA ASN A 387 -22.57 10.85 -0.47
C ASN A 387 -22.15 10.17 -1.79
N LEU A 388 -23.01 10.19 -2.81
CA LEU A 388 -22.66 9.72 -4.16
C LEU A 388 -21.85 10.80 -4.90
N PRO A 389 -20.56 10.59 -5.20
CA PRO A 389 -19.76 11.58 -5.89
C PRO A 389 -20.25 11.79 -7.34
N GLU A 390 -20.42 13.05 -7.75
CA GLU A 390 -20.90 13.40 -9.10
C GLU A 390 -19.82 13.19 -10.18
N ASP A 391 -18.55 13.15 -9.76
CA ASP A 391 -17.34 12.95 -10.55
C ASP A 391 -16.91 11.48 -10.65
N LEU A 392 -17.66 10.57 -10.02
CA LEU A 392 -17.33 9.15 -9.99
C LEU A 392 -17.34 8.54 -11.40
N ILE A 393 -16.22 7.93 -11.80
CA ILE A 393 -16.13 7.09 -12.98
C ILE A 393 -16.16 5.63 -12.54
N ARG A 394 -17.02 4.82 -13.16
CA ARG A 394 -17.07 3.37 -12.96
C ARG A 394 -16.55 2.65 -14.19
N LEU A 395 -15.58 1.77 -13.97
CA LEU A 395 -15.02 0.88 -14.97
C LEU A 395 -15.51 -0.55 -14.72
N CYS A 396 -15.99 -1.18 -15.79
CA CYS A 396 -16.44 -2.56 -15.77
C CYS A 396 -15.52 -3.32 -16.71
N VAL A 397 -14.63 -4.15 -16.17
CA VAL A 397 -13.52 -4.70 -16.94
C VAL A 397 -13.96 -5.98 -17.64
N GLY A 398 -13.67 -6.05 -18.93
CA GLY A 398 -13.90 -7.18 -19.82
C GLY A 398 -12.71 -8.14 -19.84
N ILE A 399 -12.62 -8.92 -20.92
CA ILE A 399 -11.56 -9.93 -21.13
C ILE A 399 -10.54 -9.52 -22.18
N GLU A 400 -10.55 -8.27 -22.61
CA GLU A 400 -9.55 -7.71 -23.53
C GLU A 400 -8.13 -7.83 -22.95
N ASP A 401 -7.14 -7.50 -23.80
CA ASP A 401 -5.77 -7.42 -23.34
C ASP A 401 -5.63 -6.30 -22.28
N PRO A 402 -5.02 -6.56 -21.12
CA PRO A 402 -4.84 -5.55 -20.09
C PRO A 402 -4.00 -4.35 -20.58
N GLU A 403 -3.03 -4.56 -21.46
CA GLU A 403 -2.19 -3.47 -21.96
C GLU A 403 -3.01 -2.51 -22.82
N ASP A 404 -3.82 -3.04 -23.76
CA ASP A 404 -4.71 -2.24 -24.60
C ASP A 404 -5.70 -1.39 -23.77
N LEU A 405 -6.25 -1.98 -22.70
CA LEU A 405 -7.19 -1.29 -21.81
C LEU A 405 -6.53 -0.15 -21.02
N ILE A 406 -5.32 -0.38 -20.52
CA ILE A 406 -4.56 0.64 -19.79
C ILE A 406 -4.09 1.73 -20.75
N ASP A 407 -3.66 1.38 -21.97
CA ASP A 407 -3.21 2.34 -22.99
C ASP A 407 -4.35 3.25 -23.47
N ASP A 408 -5.54 2.71 -23.72
CA ASP A 408 -6.71 3.54 -24.05
C ASP A 408 -7.12 4.44 -22.89
N LEU A 409 -7.06 3.94 -21.65
CA LEU A 409 -7.37 4.72 -20.46
C LEU A 409 -6.33 5.82 -20.23
N GLU A 410 -5.05 5.53 -20.45
CA GLU A 410 -3.94 6.46 -20.39
C GLU A 410 -4.12 7.60 -21.39
N ALA A 411 -4.41 7.27 -22.65
CA ALA A 411 -4.68 8.25 -23.69
C ALA A 411 -5.87 9.14 -23.32
N ALA A 412 -6.94 8.56 -22.77
CA ALA A 412 -8.11 9.30 -22.32
C ALA A 412 -7.79 10.26 -21.15
N LEU A 413 -6.97 9.81 -20.19
CA LEU A 413 -6.51 10.64 -19.06
C LEU A 413 -5.63 11.80 -19.53
N LEU A 414 -4.73 11.57 -20.49
CA LEU A 414 -3.88 12.59 -21.10
C LEU A 414 -4.70 13.63 -21.88
N GLU A 415 -5.58 13.17 -22.78
CA GLU A 415 -6.43 14.04 -23.60
C GLU A 415 -7.34 14.93 -22.73
N ALA A 416 -7.86 14.39 -21.63
CA ALA A 416 -8.71 15.13 -20.71
C ALA A 416 -7.96 16.15 -19.84
N GLY A 417 -6.62 16.08 -19.79
CA GLY A 417 -5.75 16.87 -18.92
C GLY A 417 -5.72 16.39 -17.47
N ALA A 418 -6.08 15.13 -17.21
CA ALA A 418 -6.09 14.52 -15.88
C ALA A 418 -4.68 14.14 -15.40
N VAL A 419 -3.79 13.85 -16.36
CA VAL A 419 -2.38 13.51 -16.15
C VAL A 419 -1.52 14.27 -17.15
N ARG A 420 -0.24 14.42 -16.86
CA ARG A 420 0.77 15.01 -17.76
C ARG A 420 1.99 14.11 -17.87
N VAL A 421 2.69 14.19 -19.00
CA VAL A 421 3.97 13.51 -19.20
C VAL A 421 5.06 14.25 -18.42
N VAL A 422 5.78 13.52 -17.59
CA VAL A 422 6.93 14.04 -16.80
C VAL A 422 8.27 13.48 -17.27
N ASP A 423 8.27 12.34 -17.95
CA ASP A 423 9.47 11.77 -18.59
C ASP A 423 9.08 10.90 -19.79
N GLU A 424 9.83 11.03 -20.89
CA GLU A 424 9.68 10.22 -22.10
C GLU A 424 10.77 9.13 -22.22
N ALA A 425 11.72 9.06 -21.28
CA ALA A 425 12.81 8.09 -21.30
C ALA A 425 12.33 6.69 -20.84
N GLY A 426 12.00 5.80 -21.77
CA GLY A 426 11.65 4.41 -21.49
C GLY A 426 10.74 3.80 -22.55
N SER A 427 10.23 2.58 -22.31
CA SER A 427 9.24 1.92 -23.18
C SER A 427 7.81 2.44 -22.99
N ARG A 428 7.53 3.16 -21.89
CA ARG A 428 6.25 3.82 -21.59
C ARG A 428 6.54 5.17 -20.90
N ALA A 429 5.82 6.22 -21.29
CA ALA A 429 6.00 7.55 -20.71
C ALA A 429 5.64 7.56 -19.22
N LYS A 430 6.41 8.27 -18.41
CA LYS A 430 6.08 8.46 -16.99
C LYS A 430 5.03 9.56 -16.88
N LEU A 431 3.93 9.26 -16.21
CA LEU A 431 2.81 10.17 -16.04
C LEU A 431 2.65 10.62 -14.59
N GLU A 432 2.19 11.86 -14.42
CA GLU A 432 1.86 12.45 -13.13
C GLU A 432 0.44 13.00 -13.17
N ARG A 433 -0.36 12.74 -12.13
CA ARG A 433 -1.72 13.29 -12.00
C ARG A 433 -1.69 14.80 -11.79
N VAL A 434 -2.49 15.51 -12.59
CA VAL A 434 -2.73 16.94 -12.45
C VAL A 434 -3.77 17.13 -11.34
N ARG A 435 -3.31 17.56 -10.16
CA ARG A 435 -4.18 17.80 -8.99
C ARG A 435 -4.84 19.18 -9.07
N THR A 436 -6.07 19.29 -8.56
CA THR A 436 -6.73 20.60 -8.40
C THR A 436 -6.23 21.29 -7.12
N ALA A 437 -6.42 22.62 -7.01
CA ALA A 437 -5.93 23.39 -5.86
C ALA A 437 -6.52 22.88 -4.51
N GLU A 438 -7.78 22.42 -4.52
CA GLU A 438 -8.52 21.90 -3.35
C GLU A 438 -8.01 20.52 -2.88
N GLU A 439 -7.54 19.64 -3.78
CA GLU A 439 -6.99 18.32 -3.42
C GLU A 439 -5.66 18.41 -2.66
N THR A 440 -4.95 19.52 -2.81
CA THR A 440 -3.70 19.78 -2.08
C THR A 440 -3.92 19.94 -0.57
N GLU A 441 -5.16 20.19 -0.12
CA GLU A 441 -5.53 20.42 1.28
C GLU A 441 -6.17 19.19 1.96
N GLU A 442 -6.83 18.28 1.22
CA GLU A 442 -7.57 17.13 1.80
C GLU A 442 -6.72 15.86 2.05
N GLU A 443 -5.63 15.61 1.30
CA GLU A 443 -4.80 14.39 1.48
C GLU A 443 -3.98 14.38 2.80
N ASP A 444 -4.04 15.42 3.62
CA ASP A 444 -3.30 15.56 4.90
C ASP A 444 -3.80 14.66 6.04
N VAL A 445 -4.93 13.94 5.89
CA VAL A 445 -5.67 13.42 7.04
C VAL A 445 -5.88 11.89 7.12
N GLU A 446 -5.77 11.07 6.07
CA GLU A 446 -6.10 9.62 6.21
C GLU A 446 -5.17 8.65 5.45
N VAL A 447 -4.21 8.06 6.17
CA VAL A 447 -3.61 6.74 5.87
C VAL A 447 -3.45 5.95 7.18
N LYS A 448 -4.03 4.74 7.29
CA LYS A 448 -3.77 3.76 8.36
C LYS A 448 -3.41 2.41 7.74
N VAL A 449 -2.28 1.84 8.16
CA VAL A 449 -1.87 0.43 7.93
C VAL A 449 -1.46 -0.17 9.29
N GLU A 450 -1.85 -1.43 9.57
CA GLU A 450 -1.59 -2.15 10.83
C GLU A 450 -0.48 -3.22 10.70
N GLY A 451 0.31 -3.31 11.78
CA GLY A 451 1.35 -4.30 12.09
C GLY A 451 2.23 -3.76 13.21
N GLU A 452 2.03 -4.19 14.47
CA GLU A 452 2.81 -3.69 15.61
C GLU A 452 4.21 -4.34 15.67
N VAL A 453 5.24 -3.50 15.72
CA VAL A 453 6.66 -3.88 15.74
C VAL A 453 7.15 -3.97 17.19
N GLU A 454 7.59 -5.14 17.65
CA GLU A 454 8.02 -5.34 19.05
C GLU A 454 9.38 -4.66 19.35
N SER A 455 10.34 -4.80 18.44
CA SER A 455 11.63 -4.08 18.48
C SER A 455 12.21 -3.91 17.06
N LEU A 456 12.88 -2.78 16.83
CA LEU A 456 13.47 -2.41 15.54
C LEU A 456 14.87 -1.84 15.74
N ILE A 457 15.84 -2.32 14.97
CA ILE A 457 17.15 -1.67 14.84
C ILE A 457 17.22 -0.95 13.51
N VAL A 458 17.67 0.29 13.56
CA VAL A 458 17.97 1.14 12.41
C VAL A 458 19.47 1.39 12.38
N SER A 459 20.06 1.47 11.19
CA SER A 459 21.42 1.93 11.01
C SER A 459 21.53 2.97 9.91
N ALA A 460 22.25 4.06 10.10
CA ALA A 460 22.48 5.08 9.08
C ALA A 460 23.98 5.39 8.91
N PRO A 461 24.51 5.47 7.68
CA PRO A 461 25.90 5.81 7.44
C PRO A 461 26.18 7.28 7.74
N GLY A 462 27.45 7.58 8.03
CA GLY A 462 27.95 8.94 7.98
C GLY A 462 28.14 9.42 6.54
N LYS A 463 28.75 10.60 6.40
CA LYS A 463 29.10 11.19 5.11
C LYS A 463 30.49 11.78 5.11
N VAL A 464 31.11 11.81 3.93
CA VAL A 464 32.31 12.59 3.65
C VAL A 464 32.08 13.45 2.41
N ILE A 465 32.62 14.68 2.41
CA ILE A 465 32.69 15.47 1.17
C ILE A 465 33.99 15.05 0.47
N LEU A 466 33.85 14.55 -0.75
CA LEU A 466 34.96 14.21 -1.61
C LEU A 466 35.45 15.44 -2.37
N PHE A 467 34.56 16.26 -2.93
CA PHE A 467 34.95 17.46 -3.67
C PHE A 467 33.93 18.59 -3.49
N GLY A 468 34.35 19.84 -3.68
CA GLY A 468 33.45 21.01 -3.60
C GLY A 468 33.22 21.57 -2.19
N GLU A 469 34.08 21.24 -1.22
CA GLU A 469 34.06 21.87 0.11
C GLU A 469 34.16 23.40 0.00
N HIS A 470 33.42 24.14 0.83
CA HIS A 470 33.30 25.61 0.84
C HIS A 470 32.76 26.26 -0.45
N ALA A 471 32.90 25.62 -1.60
CA ALA A 471 32.42 26.13 -2.88
C ALA A 471 30.90 25.94 -3.02
N VAL A 472 30.33 24.92 -2.35
CA VAL A 472 28.90 24.59 -2.41
C VAL A 472 27.98 25.75 -2.02
N VAL A 473 28.34 26.54 -1.01
CA VAL A 473 27.54 27.69 -0.57
C VAL A 473 27.55 28.85 -1.58
N HIS A 474 28.43 28.78 -2.57
CA HIS A 474 28.56 29.73 -3.67
C HIS A 474 27.97 29.18 -4.99
N GLY A 475 27.21 28.09 -4.94
CA GLY A 475 26.55 27.49 -6.11
C GLY A 475 27.45 26.61 -6.96
N ILE A 476 28.56 26.10 -6.39
CA ILE A 476 29.42 25.10 -7.02
C ILE A 476 28.95 23.71 -6.62
N THR A 477 29.11 22.72 -7.49
CA THR A 477 28.75 21.32 -7.18
C THR A 477 29.71 20.72 -6.14
N ALA A 478 29.17 20.10 -5.10
CA ALA A 478 29.90 19.26 -4.17
C ALA A 478 29.58 17.78 -4.42
N ILE A 479 30.60 16.93 -4.38
CA ILE A 479 30.44 15.48 -4.39
C ILE A 479 30.60 15.00 -2.95
N ALA A 480 29.55 14.40 -2.41
CA ALA A 480 29.55 13.80 -1.09
C ALA A 480 29.22 12.31 -1.20
N GLY A 481 29.82 11.49 -0.34
CA GLY A 481 29.61 10.05 -0.35
C GLY A 481 29.35 9.51 1.05
N SER A 482 28.51 8.48 1.11
CA SER A 482 28.23 7.74 2.34
C SER A 482 29.48 6.97 2.77
N VAL A 483 29.77 7.00 4.07
CA VAL A 483 30.87 6.25 4.67
C VAL A 483 30.33 5.04 5.44
N ASP A 484 31.10 3.97 5.48
CA ASP A 484 30.72 2.71 6.14
C ASP A 484 30.76 2.78 7.68
N LEU A 485 31.12 3.92 8.25
CA LEU A 485 30.95 4.22 9.67
C LEU A 485 29.50 4.63 9.91
N ARG A 486 28.80 3.93 10.82
CA ARG A 486 27.35 4.07 10.97
C ARG A 486 26.92 4.49 12.38
N CYS A 487 25.77 5.12 12.46
CA CYS A 487 24.98 5.31 13.67
C CYS A 487 23.92 4.20 13.74
N TYR A 488 23.57 3.74 14.94
CA TYR A 488 22.59 2.68 15.18
C TYR A 488 21.56 3.15 16.20
N ALA A 489 20.28 2.93 15.93
CA ALA A 489 19.20 3.17 16.86
C ALA A 489 18.41 1.89 17.13
N LEU A 490 18.21 1.55 18.39
CA LEU A 490 17.34 0.49 18.85
C LEU A 490 16.07 1.10 19.42
N ALA A 491 14.92 0.77 18.84
CA ALA A 491 13.59 1.16 19.32
C ALA A 491 12.89 -0.03 19.96
N GLU A 492 12.48 0.12 21.22
CA GLU A 492 11.88 -0.93 22.04
C GLU A 492 10.52 -0.46 22.58
N SER A 493 9.51 -1.34 22.49
CA SER A 493 8.19 -1.06 23.05
C SER A 493 8.20 -1.05 24.59
N ARG A 494 7.42 -0.14 25.19
CA ARG A 494 7.18 -0.04 26.64
C ARG A 494 5.68 -0.12 26.94
N GLN A 495 5.33 -0.37 28.19
CA GLN A 495 3.93 -0.46 28.66
C GLN A 495 3.58 0.53 29.77
N ASP A 496 4.47 1.47 30.10
CA ASP A 496 4.35 2.35 31.27
C ASP A 496 3.91 3.78 30.94
N GLY A 497 3.48 4.06 29.70
CA GLY A 497 3.02 5.39 29.29
C GLY A 497 4.16 6.40 29.10
N LYS A 498 5.41 5.95 29.00
CA LYS A 498 6.59 6.82 28.91
C LYS A 498 7.33 6.64 27.59
N VAL A 499 8.01 7.71 27.18
CA VAL A 499 8.97 7.70 26.09
C VAL A 499 10.36 8.02 26.64
N SER A 500 11.40 7.30 26.20
CA SER A 500 12.77 7.52 26.66
C SER A 500 13.76 7.65 25.50
N LEU A 501 14.74 8.54 25.67
CA LEU A 501 15.90 8.68 24.80
C LEU A 501 17.15 8.34 25.61
N VAL A 502 17.93 7.37 25.14
CA VAL A 502 19.18 6.92 25.76
C VAL A 502 20.32 7.13 24.77
N LEU A 503 21.32 7.91 25.16
CA LEU A 503 22.53 8.20 24.38
C LEU A 503 23.76 7.74 25.20
N PRO A 504 24.11 6.44 25.20
CA PRO A 504 25.20 5.92 26.02
C PRO A 504 26.56 6.55 25.72
N ASP A 505 26.81 6.97 24.48
CA ASP A 505 28.07 7.63 24.10
C ASP A 505 28.25 9.02 24.75
N PHE A 506 27.18 9.55 25.36
CA PHE A 506 27.19 10.80 26.15
C PHE A 506 26.89 10.57 27.64
N ASP A 507 26.79 9.31 28.10
CA ASP A 507 26.32 8.95 29.44
C ASP A 507 24.99 9.65 29.80
N PHE A 508 24.05 9.63 28.84
CA PHE A 508 22.80 10.38 28.93
C PHE A 508 21.56 9.48 28.79
N GLU A 509 20.59 9.68 29.67
CA GLU A 509 19.26 9.07 29.60
C GLU A 509 18.21 10.07 30.08
N ALA A 510 17.15 10.23 29.29
CA ALA A 510 15.98 11.01 29.68
C ALA A 510 14.69 10.25 29.37
N THR A 511 13.72 10.40 30.26
CA THR A 511 12.40 9.76 30.17
C THR A 511 11.33 10.80 30.44
N TRP A 512 10.32 10.85 29.56
CA TRP A 512 9.19 11.75 29.67
C TRP A 512 7.89 10.96 29.80
N ASP A 513 7.00 11.43 30.67
CA ASP A 513 5.61 10.97 30.70
C ASP A 513 4.90 11.55 29.46
N ILE A 514 4.39 10.66 28.60
CA ILE A 514 3.74 11.01 27.34
C ILE A 514 2.55 11.94 27.60
N ALA A 515 1.79 11.74 28.68
CA ALA A 515 0.63 12.57 28.99
C ALA A 515 1.02 14.01 29.39
N SER A 516 2.27 14.24 29.80
CA SER A 516 2.78 15.55 30.26
C SER A 516 3.43 16.40 29.16
N LEU A 517 3.54 15.84 27.94
CA LEU A 517 4.07 16.53 26.78
C LEU A 517 3.05 17.56 26.24
N PRO A 518 3.51 18.69 25.68
CA PRO A 518 2.66 19.80 25.23
C PRO A 518 1.97 19.51 23.88
N TRP A 519 1.06 18.52 23.86
CA TRP A 519 0.39 18.05 22.63
C TRP A 519 -0.46 19.12 21.94
N ASP A 520 -0.93 20.12 22.68
CA ASP A 520 -1.70 21.26 22.18
C ASP A 520 -0.87 22.19 21.27
N GLN A 521 0.45 22.07 21.31
CA GLN A 521 1.39 22.88 20.50
C GLN A 521 1.82 22.16 19.21
N VAL A 522 1.33 20.95 18.94
CA VAL A 522 1.65 20.21 17.70
C VAL A 522 0.80 20.77 16.56
N THR A 523 1.43 21.50 15.64
CA THR A 523 0.77 22.19 14.52
C THR A 523 0.86 21.43 13.18
N SER A 524 1.64 20.35 13.12
CA SER A 524 1.96 19.61 11.88
C SER A 524 1.11 18.37 11.70
N SER A 525 0.46 18.22 10.54
CA SER A 525 -0.10 16.95 10.06
C SER A 525 1.04 15.95 9.78
N ALA A 526 0.75 14.65 9.79
CA ALA A 526 1.71 13.55 9.63
C ALA A 526 2.32 13.41 8.23
N LYS A 527 2.29 14.45 7.40
CA LYS A 527 2.94 14.46 6.07
C LYS A 527 4.44 14.72 6.16
N ALA A 528 5.20 14.16 5.21
CA ALA A 528 6.63 14.46 5.06
C ALA A 528 6.85 15.97 4.87
N PRO A 529 7.69 16.63 5.70
CA PRO A 529 7.95 18.05 5.61
C PRO A 529 8.56 18.41 4.25
N ARG A 530 8.06 19.47 3.59
CA ARG A 530 8.69 19.94 2.36
C ARG A 530 10.09 20.51 2.65
N PRO A 531 11.07 20.42 1.73
CA PRO A 531 12.43 20.92 1.98
C PRO A 531 12.49 22.41 2.39
N GLU A 532 11.58 23.23 1.90
CA GLU A 532 11.43 24.66 2.22
C GLU A 532 10.75 24.95 3.56
N SER A 533 10.13 23.95 4.20
CA SER A 533 9.47 24.10 5.50
C SER A 533 10.51 24.43 6.59
N THR A 534 10.14 25.26 7.56
CA THR A 534 10.97 25.53 8.73
C THR A 534 10.31 24.91 9.96
N PRO A 535 11.08 24.30 10.89
CA PRO A 535 10.51 23.82 12.14
C PRO A 535 9.78 24.97 12.85
N ASP A 536 8.62 24.67 13.43
CA ASP A 536 7.87 25.64 14.23
C ASP A 536 8.71 26.08 15.43
N GLN A 537 9.26 27.30 15.34
CA GLN A 537 10.18 27.82 16.36
C GLN A 537 9.48 27.97 17.72
N SER A 538 8.18 28.28 17.73
CA SER A 538 7.44 28.42 18.99
C SER A 538 7.32 27.06 19.70
N PHE A 539 7.11 25.99 18.93
CA PHE A 539 7.07 24.63 19.46
C PHE A 539 8.46 24.17 19.93
N VAL A 540 9.51 24.46 19.16
CA VAL A 540 10.91 24.20 19.54
C VAL A 540 11.27 24.88 20.87
N ASP A 541 10.86 26.14 21.06
CA ASP A 541 11.12 26.91 22.28
C ASP A 541 10.37 26.33 23.50
N VAL A 542 9.18 25.78 23.32
CA VAL A 542 8.43 25.07 24.37
C VAL A 542 9.12 23.76 24.73
N LEU A 543 9.59 22.99 23.75
CA LEU A 543 10.32 21.74 23.98
C LEU A 543 11.65 21.97 24.69
N ALA A 544 12.33 23.08 24.41
CA ALA A 544 13.56 23.48 25.11
C ALA A 544 13.37 23.70 26.63
N GLN A 545 12.12 23.82 27.11
CA GLN A 545 11.80 23.88 28.54
C GLN A 545 11.62 22.50 29.18
N LYS A 546 11.50 21.43 28.37
CA LYS A 546 11.23 20.05 28.79
C LYS A 546 12.45 19.14 28.75
N VAL A 547 13.56 19.61 28.17
CA VAL A 547 14.83 18.87 28.06
C VAL A 547 15.71 19.06 29.30
N VAL A 548 16.63 18.12 29.50
CA VAL A 548 17.54 18.14 30.65
C VAL A 548 18.55 19.29 30.51
N ARG A 549 18.77 20.04 31.59
CA ARG A 549 19.73 21.16 31.62
C ARG A 549 21.06 20.75 32.25
N GLY A 550 22.14 21.41 31.84
CA GLY A 550 23.48 21.19 32.40
C GLY A 550 24.27 20.03 31.77
N VAL A 551 23.79 19.52 30.64
CA VAL A 551 24.46 18.49 29.81
C VAL A 551 25.12 19.12 28.57
N ASP A 552 25.85 18.32 27.79
CA ASP A 552 26.49 18.78 26.55
C ASP A 552 25.45 19.46 25.62
N PRO A 553 25.72 20.65 25.06
CA PRO A 553 24.81 21.33 24.15
C PRO A 553 24.32 20.49 22.98
N LYS A 554 25.13 19.53 22.49
CA LYS A 554 24.74 18.59 21.43
C LYS A 554 23.63 17.66 21.89
N VAL A 555 23.69 17.18 23.14
CA VAL A 555 22.66 16.34 23.76
C VAL A 555 21.35 17.10 23.86
N VAL A 556 21.39 18.36 24.31
CA VAL A 556 20.19 19.21 24.40
C VAL A 556 19.51 19.35 23.03
N GLN A 557 20.28 19.62 21.97
CA GLN A 557 19.71 19.73 20.62
C GLN A 557 19.16 18.40 20.09
N SER A 558 19.84 17.29 20.39
CA SER A 558 19.37 15.94 20.05
C SER A 558 18.06 15.58 20.78
N GLU A 559 17.90 15.97 22.05
CA GLU A 559 16.65 15.80 22.81
C GLU A 559 15.51 16.61 22.20
N ILE A 560 15.74 17.89 21.88
CA ILE A 560 14.72 18.76 21.28
C ILE A 560 14.27 18.19 19.93
N ALA A 561 15.21 17.81 19.06
CA ALA A 561 14.90 17.20 17.77
C ALA A 561 14.12 15.88 17.93
N PHE A 562 14.52 15.04 18.88
CA PHE A 562 13.81 13.79 19.18
C PHE A 562 12.37 14.04 19.62
N LEU A 563 12.15 14.92 20.60
CA LEU A 563 10.81 15.22 21.10
C LEU A 563 9.93 15.87 20.03
N TYR A 564 10.49 16.75 19.21
CA TYR A 564 9.79 17.36 18.08
C TYR A 564 9.30 16.28 17.12
N LEU A 565 10.21 15.43 16.62
CA LEU A 565 9.87 14.36 15.69
C LEU A 565 8.89 13.35 16.30
N TYR A 566 9.12 12.92 17.55
CA TYR A 566 8.22 12.00 18.25
C TYR A 566 6.81 12.57 18.32
N MET A 567 6.65 13.82 18.79
CA MET A 567 5.32 14.42 18.94
C MET A 567 4.64 14.68 17.60
N SER A 568 5.39 15.15 16.60
CA SER A 568 4.84 15.36 15.23
C SER A 568 4.41 14.06 14.56
N LEU A 569 5.09 12.93 14.84
CA LEU A 569 4.75 11.63 14.26
C LEU A 569 3.79 10.80 15.12
N SER A 570 3.48 11.21 16.35
CA SER A 570 2.73 10.38 17.31
C SER A 570 1.34 10.89 17.67
N GLU A 571 0.83 11.96 17.05
CA GLU A 571 -0.35 12.71 17.51
C GLU A 571 -1.54 11.81 17.94
N HIS A 572 -1.84 10.77 17.16
CA HIS A 572 -3.00 9.90 17.37
C HIS A 572 -2.73 8.59 18.14
N LYS A 573 -1.55 7.98 18.00
CA LYS A 573 -1.24 6.65 18.58
C LYS A 573 -0.34 6.71 19.83
N ARG A 574 0.44 7.79 20.01
CA ARG A 574 1.30 8.08 21.18
C ARG A 574 1.96 6.85 21.82
N PRO A 575 2.73 6.05 21.05
CA PRO A 575 3.28 4.79 21.52
C PRO A 575 4.35 5.00 22.61
N SER A 576 4.33 4.14 23.63
CA SER A 576 5.35 4.13 24.70
C SER A 576 6.57 3.34 24.24
N GLN A 577 7.73 3.98 24.16
CA GLN A 577 8.93 3.37 23.59
C GLN A 577 10.24 3.90 24.22
N THR A 578 11.29 3.09 24.19
CA THR A 578 12.67 3.52 24.46
C THR A 578 13.47 3.53 23.16
N PHE A 579 14.15 4.64 22.89
CA PHE A 579 15.08 4.78 21.77
C PHE A 579 16.50 4.87 22.33
N THR A 580 17.33 3.86 22.04
CA THR A 580 18.75 3.84 22.41
C THR A 580 19.59 4.08 21.16
N ILE A 581 20.39 5.15 21.12
CA ILE A 581 21.21 5.50 19.95
C ILE A 581 22.70 5.39 20.28
N ARG A 582 23.47 4.75 19.40
CA ARG A 582 24.90 4.54 19.49
C ARG A 582 25.59 4.92 18.18
N SER A 583 26.73 5.58 18.24
CA SER A 583 27.47 6.05 17.09
C SER A 583 28.82 5.35 16.99
N ALA A 584 29.05 4.59 15.91
CA ALA A 584 30.41 4.20 15.51
C ALA A 584 31.14 5.35 14.78
N LEU A 585 30.42 6.43 14.48
CA LEU A 585 30.98 7.66 13.93
C LEU A 585 31.59 8.52 15.05
N PRO A 586 32.76 9.14 14.82
CA PRO A 586 33.33 10.12 15.72
C PRO A 586 32.44 11.37 15.82
N ILE A 587 31.92 11.64 17.02
CA ILE A 587 30.92 12.68 17.23
C ILE A 587 31.56 14.07 17.17
N GLY A 588 31.16 14.87 16.17
CA GLY A 588 31.68 16.22 15.97
C GLY A 588 32.93 16.32 15.08
N ALA A 589 33.44 15.20 14.56
CA ALA A 589 34.54 15.17 13.59
C ALA A 589 34.12 15.66 12.19
N GLY A 590 32.84 15.95 11.95
CA GLY A 590 32.31 16.42 10.67
C GLY A 590 32.06 15.31 9.64
N LEU A 591 31.94 14.07 10.12
CA LEU A 591 31.58 12.90 9.33
C LEU A 591 30.06 12.66 9.27
N GLY A 592 29.25 13.70 9.55
CA GLY A 592 27.79 13.62 9.49
C GLY A 592 27.15 12.86 10.66
N SER A 593 27.75 12.86 11.86
CA SER A 593 27.18 12.16 13.02
C SER A 593 25.77 12.65 13.41
N SER A 594 25.49 13.96 13.26
CA SER A 594 24.14 14.52 13.47
C SER A 594 23.16 14.02 12.42
N ALA A 595 23.56 14.03 11.14
CA ALA A 595 22.74 13.55 10.05
C ALA A 595 22.41 12.05 10.20
N ALA A 596 23.40 11.23 10.55
CA ALA A 596 23.19 9.82 10.83
C ALA A 596 22.25 9.60 12.04
N TYR A 597 22.40 10.39 13.10
CA TYR A 597 21.45 10.41 14.24
C TYR A 597 20.03 10.78 13.77
N SER A 598 19.88 11.87 13.04
CA SER A 598 18.62 12.39 12.50
C SER A 598 17.90 11.37 11.61
N VAL A 599 18.64 10.67 10.75
CA VAL A 599 18.11 9.57 9.92
C VAL A 599 17.70 8.38 10.79
N CYS A 600 18.51 7.99 11.77
CA CYS A 600 18.18 6.87 12.66
C CYS A 600 16.87 7.11 13.44
N ILE A 601 16.72 8.29 14.07
CA ILE A 601 15.51 8.60 14.83
C ILE A 601 14.29 8.73 13.91
N SER A 602 14.45 9.37 12.74
CA SER A 602 13.35 9.57 11.79
C SER A 602 12.84 8.23 11.27
N SER A 603 13.75 7.36 10.83
CA SER A 603 13.41 6.00 10.41
C SER A 603 12.77 5.21 11.56
N ALA A 604 13.37 5.21 12.76
CA ALA A 604 12.83 4.45 13.88
C ALA A 604 11.39 4.85 14.20
N LEU A 605 11.10 6.16 14.23
CA LEU A 605 9.75 6.69 14.44
C LEU A 605 8.81 6.34 13.28
N LEU A 606 9.21 6.62 12.04
CA LEU A 606 8.36 6.37 10.85
C LEU A 606 7.96 4.89 10.70
N TYR A 607 8.90 3.96 10.93
CA TYR A 607 8.61 2.53 10.80
C TYR A 607 7.89 1.97 12.04
N THR A 608 8.27 2.35 13.26
CA THR A 608 7.58 1.81 14.45
C THR A 608 6.21 2.43 14.70
N HIS A 609 5.93 3.62 14.16
CA HIS A 609 4.62 4.28 14.26
C HIS A 609 3.72 3.98 13.06
N SER A 610 4.17 3.12 12.15
CA SER A 610 3.45 2.66 10.96
C SER A 610 3.17 3.77 9.91
N HIS A 611 4.03 4.79 9.84
CA HIS A 611 4.02 5.77 8.74
C HIS A 611 4.67 5.22 7.47
N LEU A 612 5.59 4.26 7.61
CA LEU A 612 6.20 3.51 6.51
C LEU A 612 6.04 2.00 6.71
N PRO A 613 5.75 1.21 5.66
CA PRO A 613 5.60 -0.23 5.77
C PRO A 613 6.96 -0.91 5.94
N LEU A 614 7.05 -1.90 6.84
CA LEU A 614 8.26 -2.68 7.03
C LEU A 614 8.66 -3.42 5.72
N PRO A 615 9.97 -3.48 5.38
CA PRO A 615 10.45 -4.27 4.25
C PRO A 615 10.18 -5.78 4.47
N PRO A 616 9.98 -6.57 3.41
CA PRO A 616 9.81 -8.02 3.52
C PRO A 616 11.05 -8.69 4.14
N SER A 617 10.84 -9.71 4.97
CA SER A 617 11.95 -10.43 5.65
C SER A 617 12.81 -11.20 4.64
N THR A 618 14.09 -10.86 4.53
CA THR A 618 15.04 -11.53 3.63
C THR A 618 15.90 -12.55 4.37
N SER A 619 16.16 -13.69 3.72
CA SER A 619 16.94 -14.79 4.31
C SER A 619 18.46 -14.67 4.09
N SER A 620 18.92 -13.67 3.33
CA SER A 620 20.35 -13.46 3.03
C SER A 620 20.75 -11.97 3.05
N ALA A 621 21.98 -11.70 3.48
CA ALA A 621 22.54 -10.34 3.55
C ALA A 621 22.74 -9.65 2.19
N HIS A 622 22.75 -10.42 1.08
CA HIS A 622 22.85 -9.88 -0.28
C HIS A 622 21.49 -9.53 -0.91
N GLU A 623 20.41 -10.22 -0.51
CA GLU A 623 19.03 -9.94 -0.98
C GLU A 623 18.39 -8.71 -0.33
N GLY A 624 18.90 -8.26 0.81
CA GLY A 624 18.39 -7.08 1.53
C GLY A 624 18.86 -5.72 0.98
N ARG A 625 19.80 -5.69 0.03
CA ARG A 625 20.25 -4.45 -0.62
C ARG A 625 19.16 -3.96 -1.57
N ARG A 626 18.68 -2.72 -1.41
CA ARG A 626 17.53 -2.12 -2.12
C ARG A 626 16.16 -2.66 -1.72
N ALA A 627 16.04 -3.22 -0.53
CA ALA A 627 14.74 -3.63 0.02
C ALA A 627 13.92 -2.42 0.50
N ILE A 628 14.57 -1.30 0.81
CA ILE A 628 13.94 -0.02 1.12
C ILE A 628 13.91 0.80 -0.17
N THR A 629 12.73 1.28 -0.57
CA THR A 629 12.62 2.00 -1.84
C THR A 629 13.12 3.45 -1.73
N PRO A 630 13.55 4.07 -2.85
CA PRO A 630 13.91 5.49 -2.86
C PRO A 630 12.81 6.41 -2.32
N GLU A 631 11.54 6.09 -2.55
CA GLU A 631 10.40 6.85 -2.03
C GLU A 631 10.35 6.82 -0.50
N GLN A 632 10.51 5.64 0.10
CA GLN A 632 10.58 5.50 1.56
C GLN A 632 11.79 6.26 2.12
N ALA A 633 12.94 6.16 1.44
CA ALA A 633 14.15 6.87 1.86
C ALA A 633 14.03 8.40 1.73
N ASN A 634 13.27 8.90 0.77
CA ASN A 634 12.99 10.33 0.63
C ASN A 634 12.07 10.86 1.75
N VAL A 635 11.10 10.06 2.22
CA VAL A 635 10.28 10.41 3.39
C VAL A 635 11.15 10.49 4.66
N VAL A 636 12.02 9.50 4.88
CA VAL A 636 13.00 9.53 5.97
C VAL A 636 13.90 10.76 5.86
N ASN A 637 14.41 11.05 4.66
CA ASN A 637 15.29 12.18 4.41
C ASN A 637 14.63 13.53 4.76
N ALA A 638 13.35 13.70 4.43
CA ALA A 638 12.58 14.91 4.74
C ALA A 638 12.48 15.17 6.25
N TRP A 639 12.15 14.14 7.03
CA TRP A 639 12.09 14.23 8.49
C TRP A 639 13.47 14.39 9.13
N ALA A 640 14.49 13.69 8.61
CA ALA A 640 15.87 13.86 9.04
C ALA A 640 16.38 15.28 8.75
N PHE A 641 15.95 15.90 7.65
CA PHE A 641 16.28 17.29 7.34
C PHE A 641 15.66 18.27 8.34
N THR A 642 14.42 18.01 8.78
CA THR A 642 13.77 18.77 9.86
C THR A 642 14.54 18.65 11.17
N ALA A 643 14.97 17.44 11.55
CA ALA A 643 15.82 17.24 12.72
C ALA A 643 17.15 18.00 12.60
N GLU A 644 17.81 17.96 11.43
CA GLU A 644 19.04 18.74 11.20
C GLU A 644 18.81 20.26 11.27
N LYS A 645 17.63 20.75 10.87
CA LYS A 645 17.28 22.18 11.02
C LYS A 645 17.10 22.57 12.47
N ILE A 646 16.59 21.68 13.32
CA ILE A 646 16.51 21.92 14.76
C ILE A 646 17.92 21.93 15.36
N ILE A 647 18.76 20.95 15.00
CA ILE A 647 20.11 20.80 15.57
C ILE A 647 21.06 21.92 15.13
N HIS A 648 21.03 22.32 13.86
CA HIS A 648 22.02 23.24 13.27
C HIS A 648 21.44 24.56 12.76
N GLY A 649 20.12 24.73 12.76
CA GLY A 649 19.41 25.92 12.24
C GLY A 649 19.31 25.95 10.70
N THR A 650 20.45 26.05 10.01
CA THR A 650 20.50 26.20 8.54
C THR A 650 21.38 25.14 7.86
N PRO A 651 21.06 23.84 7.96
CA PRO A 651 21.79 22.77 7.28
C PRO A 651 21.68 22.88 5.75
N SER A 652 22.66 22.34 5.03
CA SER A 652 22.67 22.32 3.56
C SER A 652 21.73 21.29 2.93
N GLY A 653 21.33 20.26 3.70
CA GLY A 653 20.53 19.12 3.22
C GLY A 653 21.35 17.96 2.65
N VAL A 654 22.64 18.19 2.36
CA VAL A 654 23.55 17.18 1.78
C VAL A 654 23.76 16.02 2.74
N ASP A 655 24.01 16.35 4.00
CA ASP A 655 24.48 15.38 4.99
C ASP A 655 23.42 14.31 5.29
N ASN A 656 22.18 14.73 5.57
CA ASN A 656 21.03 13.84 5.76
C ASN A 656 20.64 13.11 4.47
N THR A 657 20.80 13.74 3.29
CA THR A 657 20.48 13.06 2.03
C THR A 657 21.46 11.93 1.73
N VAL A 658 22.76 12.13 1.94
CA VAL A 658 23.76 11.07 1.84
C VAL A 658 23.48 9.96 2.85
N ALA A 659 23.18 10.31 4.10
CA ALA A 659 22.87 9.33 5.14
C ALA A 659 21.59 8.53 4.82
N SER A 660 20.60 9.14 4.19
CA SER A 660 19.35 8.48 3.84
C SER A 660 19.50 7.59 2.60
N LEU A 661 20.03 8.13 1.50
CA LEU A 661 20.05 7.46 0.20
C LEU A 661 21.27 6.55 -0.02
N GLY A 662 22.38 6.80 0.69
CA GLY A 662 23.64 6.11 0.44
C GLY A 662 24.31 6.53 -0.86
N GLY A 663 25.27 5.72 -1.31
CA GLY A 663 26.05 5.96 -2.52
C GLY A 663 26.89 7.23 -2.43
N ALA A 664 27.12 7.87 -3.57
CA ALA A 664 27.60 9.25 -3.65
C ALA A 664 26.59 10.13 -4.38
N ILE A 665 26.57 11.41 -4.06
CA ILE A 665 25.68 12.41 -4.66
C ILE A 665 26.49 13.62 -5.10
N ALA A 666 26.10 14.20 -6.23
CA ALA A 666 26.52 15.52 -6.66
C ALA A 666 25.44 16.53 -6.30
N PHE A 667 25.76 17.47 -5.42
CA PHE A 667 24.82 18.47 -4.90
C PHE A 667 25.26 19.88 -5.27
N THR A 668 24.32 20.68 -5.76
CA THR A 668 24.51 22.10 -6.07
C THR A 668 23.48 22.91 -5.32
N LYS A 669 23.93 23.86 -4.48
CA LYS A 669 23.03 24.76 -3.77
C LYS A 669 22.45 25.80 -4.72
N ALA A 670 21.14 26.01 -4.67
CA ALA A 670 20.50 27.12 -5.39
C ALA A 670 21.06 28.46 -4.89
N VAL A 671 21.53 29.29 -5.82
CA VAL A 671 22.00 30.66 -5.55
C VAL A 671 21.37 31.59 -6.58
N LYS A 672 21.32 32.89 -6.29
CA LYS A 672 20.62 33.88 -7.13
C LYS A 672 21.12 33.79 -8.59
N GLY A 673 20.27 33.29 -9.50
CA GLY A 673 20.59 33.10 -10.93
C GLY A 673 21.12 31.72 -11.34
N ARG A 674 21.24 30.75 -10.43
CA ARG A 674 21.60 29.34 -10.72
C ARG A 674 20.70 28.40 -9.94
N GLU A 675 19.97 27.54 -10.65
CA GLU A 675 19.14 26.51 -10.02
C GLU A 675 19.99 25.53 -9.23
N GLY A 676 19.44 25.06 -8.10
CA GLY A 676 20.04 23.98 -7.34
C GLY A 676 19.81 22.63 -8.02
N GLY A 677 20.54 21.61 -7.59
CA GLY A 677 20.40 20.26 -8.16
C GLY A 677 20.99 19.21 -7.24
N LEU A 678 20.46 17.99 -7.33
CA LEU A 678 20.93 16.82 -6.61
C LEU A 678 20.88 15.62 -7.55
N ASP A 679 22.06 15.11 -7.92
CA ASP A 679 22.21 13.96 -8.81
C ASP A 679 22.83 12.78 -8.03
N GLY A 680 22.19 11.61 -8.07
CA GLY A 680 22.76 10.38 -7.55
C GLY A 680 23.89 9.86 -8.45
N LEU A 681 25.05 9.57 -7.87
CA LEU A 681 26.18 8.95 -8.56
C LEU A 681 26.12 7.44 -8.31
N HIS A 682 25.68 6.70 -9.32
CA HIS A 682 25.49 5.26 -9.25
C HIS A 682 26.53 4.53 -10.09
N GLY A 683 26.82 3.27 -9.75
CA GLY A 683 27.59 2.35 -10.60
C GLY A 683 29.09 2.24 -10.31
N PHE A 684 29.66 3.02 -9.38
CA PHE A 684 31.06 2.84 -8.97
C PHE A 684 31.21 1.83 -7.83
N LYS A 685 32.34 1.10 -7.84
CA LYS A 685 32.73 0.24 -6.73
C LYS A 685 33.21 1.11 -5.56
N SER A 686 32.89 0.68 -4.34
CA SER A 686 33.33 1.34 -3.11
C SER A 686 34.83 1.65 -3.14
N ILE A 687 35.19 2.86 -2.71
CA ILE A 687 36.58 3.32 -2.68
C ILE A 687 37.03 3.39 -1.22
N ARG A 688 38.19 2.83 -0.90
CA ARG A 688 38.73 2.85 0.46
C ARG A 688 39.37 4.19 0.77
N PHE A 689 39.12 4.69 1.97
CA PHE A 689 39.70 5.91 2.49
C PHE A 689 40.15 5.72 3.94
N LEU A 690 41.24 6.39 4.29
CA LEU A 690 41.64 6.63 5.67
C LEU A 690 41.19 8.04 6.06
N LEU A 691 40.26 8.13 7.00
CA LEU A 691 39.88 9.38 7.63
C LEU A 691 40.80 9.63 8.81
N THR A 692 41.38 10.82 8.90
CA THR A 692 42.28 11.20 10.00
C THR A 692 41.73 12.43 10.70
N ASP A 693 41.26 12.28 11.94
CA ASP A 693 40.88 13.38 12.82
C ASP A 693 42.11 13.97 13.49
N THR A 694 42.31 15.27 13.27
CA THR A 694 43.42 16.02 13.85
C THR A 694 43.20 16.36 15.33
N LYS A 695 41.98 16.14 15.86
CA LYS A 695 41.53 16.57 17.21
C LYS A 695 41.57 18.08 17.43
N VAL A 696 41.77 18.86 16.36
CA VAL A 696 41.73 20.32 16.41
C VAL A 696 40.30 20.79 16.18
N SER A 697 39.71 21.41 17.21
CA SER A 697 38.39 22.02 17.14
C SER A 697 38.35 23.14 16.09
N ARG A 698 37.24 23.24 15.35
CA ARG A 698 37.05 24.23 14.29
C ARG A 698 35.70 24.92 14.42
N ASP A 699 35.65 26.20 14.07
CA ASP A 699 34.39 26.93 13.89
C ASP A 699 34.04 26.99 12.39
N THR A 700 33.20 26.04 11.97
CA THR A 700 32.70 25.94 10.60
C THR A 700 32.04 27.22 10.12
N LYS A 701 31.29 27.92 10.97
CA LYS A 701 30.55 29.13 10.60
C LYS A 701 31.54 30.25 10.28
N THR A 702 32.57 30.40 11.10
CA THR A 702 33.63 31.40 10.88
C THR A 702 34.46 31.08 9.63
N LEU A 703 34.82 29.82 9.39
CA LEU A 703 35.58 29.41 8.20
C LEU A 703 34.80 29.66 6.90
N VAL A 704 33.51 29.30 6.87
CA VAL A 704 32.63 29.57 5.72
C VAL A 704 32.42 31.07 5.51
N ALA A 705 32.19 31.83 6.58
CA ALA A 705 32.07 33.29 6.50
C ALA A 705 33.37 33.95 6.02
N GLY A 706 34.53 33.41 6.40
CA GLY A 706 35.84 33.87 5.95
C GLY A 706 36.01 33.77 4.43
N VAL A 707 35.62 32.64 3.84
CA VAL A 707 35.64 32.46 2.37
C VAL A 707 34.67 33.43 1.68
N ALA A 708 33.46 33.62 2.24
CA ALA A 708 32.49 34.55 1.69
C ALA A 708 32.96 36.00 1.73
N ARG A 709 33.60 36.43 2.83
CA ARG A 709 34.22 37.75 2.95
C ARG A 709 35.33 37.93 1.92
N ARG A 710 36.22 36.95 1.80
CA ARG A 710 37.34 37.02 0.86
C ARG A 710 36.88 37.03 -0.60
N LYS A 711 35.77 36.35 -0.93
CA LYS A 711 35.13 36.46 -2.26
C LYS A 711 34.66 37.88 -2.57
N LEU A 712 34.19 38.61 -1.56
CA LEU A 712 33.75 40.00 -1.71
C LEU A 712 34.95 40.96 -1.85
N GLU A 713 36.01 40.73 -1.07
CA GLU A 713 37.22 41.57 -1.04
C GLU A 713 38.14 41.33 -2.25
N GLU A 714 38.27 40.08 -2.71
CA GLU A 714 39.21 39.62 -3.74
C GLU A 714 38.53 38.74 -4.81
N PRO A 715 37.49 39.24 -5.52
CA PRO A 715 36.71 38.43 -6.47
C PRO A 715 37.56 37.86 -7.63
N ASP A 716 38.55 38.61 -8.10
CA ASP A 716 39.44 38.20 -9.19
C ASP A 716 40.38 37.05 -8.79
N LEU A 717 40.65 36.87 -7.50
CA LEU A 717 41.42 35.76 -6.97
C LEU A 717 40.52 34.55 -6.66
N VAL A 718 39.38 34.79 -6.01
CA VAL A 718 38.52 33.73 -5.48
C VAL A 718 37.64 33.08 -6.55
N ASN A 719 37.09 33.83 -7.50
CA ASN A 719 36.20 33.27 -8.52
C ASN A 719 36.90 32.25 -9.45
N PRO A 720 38.15 32.46 -9.91
CA PRO A 720 38.89 31.42 -10.64
C PRO A 720 39.09 30.15 -9.82
N ILE A 721 39.39 30.26 -8.52
CA ILE A 721 39.55 29.09 -7.64
C ILE A 721 38.24 28.31 -7.54
N LEU A 722 37.11 29.00 -7.35
CA LEU A 722 35.78 28.36 -7.32
C LEU A 722 35.45 27.67 -8.65
N LYS A 723 35.87 28.24 -9.78
CA LYS A 723 35.72 27.63 -11.11
C LYS A 723 36.59 26.39 -11.28
N SER A 724 37.81 26.38 -10.76
CA SER A 724 38.66 25.19 -10.73
C SER A 724 38.06 24.08 -9.87
N ILE A 725 37.52 24.42 -8.69
CA ILE A 725 36.83 23.45 -7.84
C ILE A 725 35.59 22.87 -8.54
N GLN A 726 34.83 23.67 -9.30
CA GLN A 726 33.74 23.14 -10.14
C GLN A 726 34.26 22.13 -11.17
N ALA A 727 35.34 22.46 -11.88
CA ALA A 727 35.92 21.55 -12.87
C ALA A 727 36.40 20.24 -12.23
N ILE A 728 36.95 20.29 -11.02
CA ILE A 728 37.30 19.10 -10.24
C ILE A 728 36.06 18.28 -9.91
N SER A 729 34.97 18.90 -9.45
CA SER A 729 33.71 18.20 -9.20
C SER A 729 33.13 17.58 -10.47
N ASP A 730 33.17 18.27 -11.61
CA ASP A 730 32.66 17.75 -12.88
C ASP A 730 33.47 16.55 -13.37
N GLU A 731 34.80 16.62 -13.24
CA GLU A 731 35.70 15.52 -13.62
C GLU A 731 35.59 14.34 -12.66
N ALA A 732 35.49 14.59 -11.35
CA ALA A 732 35.22 13.54 -10.38
C ALA A 732 33.86 12.87 -10.63
N ARG A 733 32.82 13.64 -11.00
CA ARG A 733 31.52 13.09 -11.40
C ARG A 733 31.69 12.16 -12.60
N ARG A 734 32.33 12.64 -13.67
CA ARG A 734 32.61 11.84 -14.87
C ARG A 734 33.36 10.56 -14.52
N CYS A 735 34.43 10.67 -13.74
CA CYS A 735 35.28 9.57 -13.29
C CYS A 735 34.52 8.51 -12.48
N LEU A 736 33.58 8.92 -11.63
CA LEU A 736 32.75 8.01 -10.82
C LEU A 736 31.61 7.36 -11.62
N THR A 737 31.11 7.99 -12.68
CA THR A 737 29.97 7.46 -13.47
C THR A 737 30.38 6.73 -14.76
N ASP A 738 31.64 6.83 -15.17
CA ASP A 738 32.16 6.22 -16.39
C ASP A 738 32.38 4.71 -16.21
N SER A 739 31.48 3.90 -16.77
CA SER A 739 31.52 2.44 -16.69
C SER A 739 32.65 1.80 -17.49
N ASP A 740 33.22 2.53 -18.46
CA ASP A 740 34.26 2.02 -19.36
C ASP A 740 35.67 2.35 -18.83
N MET A 741 35.78 3.20 -17.81
CA MET A 741 37.04 3.57 -17.18
C MET A 741 37.60 2.42 -16.33
N SER A 742 38.87 2.06 -16.57
CA SER A 742 39.54 1.04 -15.75
C SER A 742 39.69 1.50 -14.29
N ARG A 743 39.61 0.57 -13.33
CA ARG A 743 39.72 0.87 -11.89
C ARG A 743 41.02 1.60 -11.52
N SER A 744 42.14 1.23 -12.14
CA SER A 744 43.44 1.90 -11.94
C SER A 744 43.44 3.34 -12.49
N THR A 745 42.80 3.57 -13.63
CA THR A 745 42.65 4.92 -14.18
C THR A 745 41.72 5.77 -13.32
N GLN A 746 40.65 5.18 -12.80
CA GLN A 746 39.72 5.84 -11.90
C GLN A 746 40.42 6.30 -10.61
N LEU A 747 41.12 5.40 -9.90
CA LEU A 747 41.83 5.74 -8.66
C LEU A 747 42.92 6.79 -8.89
N SER A 748 43.75 6.62 -9.92
CA SER A 748 44.82 7.60 -10.24
C SER A 748 44.29 8.97 -10.69
N THR A 749 43.08 9.04 -11.26
CA THR A 749 42.42 10.31 -11.56
C THR A 749 41.94 10.98 -10.27
N LEU A 750 41.28 10.22 -9.38
CA LEU A 750 40.81 10.73 -8.09
C LEU A 750 41.95 11.21 -7.18
N GLU A 751 43.08 10.52 -7.17
CA GLU A 751 44.31 10.92 -6.46
C GLU A 751 44.79 12.32 -6.88
N LYS A 752 44.86 12.58 -8.19
CA LYS A 752 45.25 13.89 -8.73
C LYS A 752 44.25 14.98 -8.35
N LEU A 753 42.95 14.68 -8.49
CA LEU A 753 41.89 15.59 -8.10
C LEU A 753 41.94 15.91 -6.60
N ILE A 754 42.32 14.95 -5.74
CA ILE A 754 42.50 15.16 -4.30
C ILE A 754 43.58 16.21 -4.02
N ASP A 755 44.74 16.08 -4.66
CA ASP A 755 45.87 17.01 -4.48
C ASP A 755 45.56 18.42 -5.01
N GLU A 756 44.95 18.50 -6.18
CA GLU A 756 44.51 19.77 -6.79
C GLU A 756 43.48 20.47 -5.91
N ASN A 757 42.45 19.72 -5.46
CA ASN A 757 41.40 20.27 -4.60
C ASN A 757 41.99 20.77 -3.27
N HIS A 758 42.90 20.02 -2.65
CA HIS A 758 43.56 20.45 -1.42
C HIS A 758 44.28 21.79 -1.60
N SER A 759 45.04 21.94 -2.68
CA SER A 759 45.80 23.15 -2.98
C SER A 759 44.88 24.36 -3.17
N HIS A 760 43.73 24.16 -3.82
CA HIS A 760 42.70 25.19 -3.94
C HIS A 760 42.04 25.54 -2.60
N LEU A 761 41.76 24.57 -1.74
CA LEU A 761 41.17 24.80 -0.41
C LEU A 761 42.14 25.55 0.51
N VAL A 762 43.42 25.21 0.50
CA VAL A 762 44.46 26.00 1.20
C VAL A 762 44.51 27.42 0.66
N SER A 763 44.45 27.58 -0.67
CA SER A 763 44.42 28.89 -1.33
C SER A 763 43.18 29.71 -0.98
N LEU A 764 42.03 29.08 -0.68
CA LEU A 764 40.82 29.73 -0.15
C LEU A 764 40.93 30.15 1.32
N GLY A 765 41.99 29.73 2.01
CA GLY A 765 42.28 30.13 3.40
C GLY A 765 41.62 29.22 4.44
N VAL A 766 41.23 28.00 4.06
CA VAL A 766 40.60 27.03 4.98
C VAL A 766 41.55 25.89 5.41
N GLY A 767 42.83 25.99 5.05
CA GLY A 767 43.88 25.07 5.51
C GLY A 767 44.21 25.20 7.00
N HIS A 768 45.01 24.29 7.52
CA HIS A 768 45.51 24.33 8.91
C HIS A 768 46.81 23.52 9.03
N ALA A 769 47.76 23.95 9.87
CA ALA A 769 49.05 23.28 10.03
C ALA A 769 48.93 21.79 10.38
N SER A 770 47.92 21.42 11.17
CA SER A 770 47.65 20.01 11.50
C SER A 770 47.16 19.18 10.31
N LEU A 771 46.40 19.77 9.39
CA LEU A 771 45.97 19.09 8.16
C LEU A 771 47.14 18.89 7.20
N GLU A 772 48.04 19.88 7.12
CA GLU A 772 49.29 19.77 6.37
C GLU A 772 50.20 18.69 6.96
N ALA A 773 50.25 18.57 8.29
CA ALA A 773 51.01 17.51 8.96
C ALA A 773 50.48 16.11 8.61
N VAL A 774 49.16 15.92 8.58
CA VAL A 774 48.56 14.66 8.12
C VAL A 774 48.92 14.39 6.67
N LYS A 775 48.74 15.37 5.77
CA LYS A 775 49.06 15.22 4.34
C LYS A 775 50.53 14.87 4.12
N ALA A 776 51.44 15.59 4.78
CA ALA A 776 52.87 15.32 4.72
C ALA A 776 53.17 13.90 5.20
N LYS A 777 52.58 13.48 6.33
CA LYS A 777 52.81 12.16 6.89
C LYS A 777 52.33 11.05 5.97
N THR A 778 51.14 11.16 5.41
CA THR A 778 50.59 10.15 4.49
C THR A 778 51.33 10.09 3.15
N GLY A 779 51.95 11.20 2.72
CA GLY A 779 52.69 11.29 1.46
C GLY A 779 54.17 10.87 1.55
N GLU A 780 54.71 10.71 2.76
CA GLU A 780 56.08 10.21 2.97
C GLU A 780 56.22 8.76 2.43
N GLN A 781 57.40 8.43 1.90
CA GLN A 781 57.73 7.04 1.59
C GLN A 781 57.88 6.24 2.91
N PRO A 782 57.38 5.00 2.99
CA PRO A 782 56.94 4.14 1.87
C PRO A 782 55.45 4.26 1.51
N TRP A 783 54.67 5.15 2.15
CA TRP A 783 53.22 5.20 1.97
C TRP A 783 52.80 5.89 0.66
N GLY A 784 53.33 7.09 0.39
CA GLY A 784 53.11 7.80 -0.86
C GLY A 784 51.63 8.05 -1.22
N LEU A 785 50.76 8.26 -0.22
CA LEU A 785 49.31 8.41 -0.41
C LEU A 785 48.89 9.87 -0.61
N HIS A 786 47.73 10.04 -1.26
CA HIS A 786 47.16 11.34 -1.59
C HIS A 786 46.09 11.74 -0.57
N THR A 787 46.24 12.93 0.00
CA THR A 787 45.44 13.40 1.13
C THR A 787 44.98 14.83 0.94
N LYS A 788 43.75 15.10 1.37
CA LYS A 788 43.23 16.46 1.47
C LYS A 788 42.39 16.67 2.73
N LEU A 789 42.12 17.92 3.03
CA LEU A 789 41.12 18.29 4.02
C LEU A 789 39.69 17.98 3.53
N THR A 790 38.79 17.70 4.46
CA THR A 790 37.34 17.55 4.19
C THR A 790 36.51 18.36 5.19
N GLY A 791 35.26 18.60 4.86
CA GLY A 791 34.35 19.43 5.65
C GLY A 791 34.73 20.92 5.61
N ALA A 792 34.82 21.55 6.78
CA ALA A 792 35.03 22.99 6.91
C ALA A 792 36.50 23.45 6.98
N GLY A 793 37.46 22.52 6.95
CA GLY A 793 38.88 22.84 7.13
C GLY A 793 39.25 23.29 8.56
N GLY A 794 40.34 24.06 8.71
CA GLY A 794 40.71 24.73 9.96
C GLY A 794 41.18 23.86 11.13
N GLY A 795 41.55 22.60 10.91
CA GLY A 795 41.86 21.65 11.98
C GLY A 795 41.26 20.30 11.62
N GLY A 796 40.10 19.96 12.18
CA GLY A 796 39.17 19.04 11.53
C GLY A 796 39.72 17.67 11.09
N CYS A 797 39.17 17.14 9.98
CA CYS A 797 39.58 15.85 9.43
C CYS A 797 40.19 15.99 8.05
N ALA A 798 41.12 15.08 7.77
CA ALA A 798 41.64 14.81 6.44
C ALA A 798 41.08 13.48 5.90
N VAL A 799 41.02 13.37 4.58
CA VAL A 799 40.63 12.18 3.84
C VAL A 799 41.79 11.78 2.92
N THR A 800 42.25 10.54 3.09
CA THR A 800 43.35 9.94 2.34
C THR A 800 42.82 8.77 1.52
N ILE A 801 43.02 8.78 0.20
CA ILE A 801 42.60 7.66 -0.65
C ILE A 801 43.56 6.48 -0.47
N ILE A 802 43.00 5.26 -0.39
CA ILE A 802 43.77 4.02 -0.27
C ILE A 802 43.59 3.23 -1.58
N PRO A 803 44.67 3.03 -2.37
CA PRO A 803 44.64 2.19 -3.56
C PRO A 803 44.23 0.74 -3.24
N ASP A 804 43.58 0.06 -4.19
CA ASP A 804 43.11 -1.32 -4.00
C ASP A 804 44.27 -2.32 -3.74
N ASP A 805 45.49 -2.01 -4.20
CA ASP A 805 46.71 -2.82 -4.04
C ASP A 805 47.59 -2.39 -2.85
N PHE A 806 47.16 -1.42 -2.04
CA PHE A 806 47.90 -0.97 -0.87
C PHE A 806 47.93 -2.04 0.23
N SER A 807 49.10 -2.32 0.80
CA SER A 807 49.24 -3.45 1.74
C SER A 807 48.62 -3.17 3.12
N GLU A 808 47.89 -4.14 3.68
CA GLU A 808 47.28 -4.03 5.01
C GLU A 808 48.31 -3.82 6.13
N SER A 809 49.50 -4.41 5.99
CA SER A 809 50.62 -4.16 6.92
C SER A 809 51.09 -2.71 6.86
N SER A 810 51.25 -2.14 5.67
CA SER A 810 51.63 -0.74 5.49
C SER A 810 50.56 0.22 5.99
N LEU A 811 49.29 -0.13 5.84
CA LEU A 811 48.17 0.64 6.38
C LEU A 811 48.14 0.61 7.91
N THR A 812 48.41 -0.54 8.51
CA THR A 812 48.51 -0.69 9.97
C THR A 812 49.66 0.16 10.52
N ASP A 813 50.82 0.11 9.88
CA ASP A 813 51.99 0.92 10.26
C ASP A 813 51.72 2.42 10.11
N LEU A 814 51.00 2.84 9.05
CA LEU A 814 50.59 4.23 8.86
C LEU A 814 49.63 4.69 9.97
N LYS A 815 48.62 3.89 10.31
CA LYS A 815 47.67 4.19 11.40
C LYS A 815 48.40 4.36 12.73
N ALA A 816 49.36 3.48 13.03
CA ALA A 816 50.21 3.61 14.22
C ALA A 816 51.04 4.90 14.20
N ALA A 817 51.68 5.23 13.07
CA ALA A 817 52.47 6.45 12.95
C ALA A 817 51.63 7.74 13.08
N LEU A 818 50.40 7.73 12.58
CA LEU A 818 49.46 8.85 12.75
C LEU A 818 48.96 8.95 14.21
N ALA A 819 48.71 7.80 14.87
CA ALA A 819 48.36 7.76 16.28
C ALA A 819 49.49 8.30 17.18
N ASP A 820 50.73 7.93 16.90
CA ASP A 820 51.92 8.46 17.59
C ASP A 820 52.08 9.98 17.39
N ALA A 821 51.62 10.51 16.25
CA ALA A 821 51.56 11.94 15.98
C ALA A 821 50.37 12.66 16.65
N GLY A 822 49.56 11.93 17.44
CA GLY A 822 48.41 12.46 18.19
C GLY A 822 47.11 12.51 17.39
N PHE A 823 47.08 11.95 16.18
CA PHE A 823 45.88 11.90 15.34
C PHE A 823 45.08 10.64 15.60
N GLU A 824 43.82 10.62 15.16
CA GLU A 824 42.96 9.45 15.27
C GLU A 824 42.45 9.05 13.90
N THR A 825 42.57 7.77 13.57
CA THR A 825 42.33 7.27 12.22
C THR A 825 41.16 6.32 12.17
N TYR A 826 40.33 6.47 11.14
CA TYR A 826 39.18 5.61 10.87
C TYR A 826 39.26 5.13 9.44
N GLU A 827 39.30 3.82 9.26
CA GLU A 827 39.18 3.23 7.93
C GLU A 827 37.72 3.20 7.53
N THR A 828 37.44 3.56 6.28
CA THR A 828 36.09 3.49 5.73
C THR A 828 36.15 3.21 4.25
N SER A 829 35.03 2.75 3.70
CA SER A 829 34.75 2.83 2.28
C SER A 829 33.78 3.99 1.99
N VAL A 830 33.81 4.52 0.77
CA VAL A 830 32.85 5.52 0.28
C VAL A 830 31.99 4.91 -0.82
N GLY A 831 30.67 5.18 -0.77
CA GLY A 831 29.69 4.68 -1.73
C GLY A 831 28.89 3.48 -1.21
N GLY A 832 28.81 3.30 0.11
CA GLY A 832 28.02 2.24 0.76
C GLY A 832 26.50 2.45 0.64
N SER A 833 25.72 1.51 1.17
CA SER A 833 24.26 1.63 1.23
C SER A 833 23.81 2.74 2.17
N GLY A 834 22.61 3.29 1.91
CA GLY A 834 21.93 4.27 2.76
C GLY A 834 21.52 3.68 4.10
N PHE A 835 20.48 4.22 4.73
CA PHE A 835 20.03 3.63 6.00
C PHE A 835 19.52 2.20 5.81
N GLY A 836 19.51 1.43 6.90
CA GLY A 836 19.03 0.06 6.92
C GLY A 836 18.22 -0.25 8.17
N LEU A 837 17.45 -1.32 8.09
CA LEU A 837 16.52 -1.79 9.09
C LEU A 837 16.73 -3.27 9.38
N LEU A 838 16.61 -3.66 10.64
CA LEU A 838 16.59 -5.03 11.11
C LEU A 838 15.43 -5.17 12.12
N SER A 839 14.46 -6.02 11.80
CA SER A 839 13.19 -6.17 12.54
C SER A 839 12.93 -7.62 12.95
N THR A 840 12.27 -7.83 14.10
CA THR A 840 11.71 -9.13 14.50
C THR A 840 10.19 -9.11 14.47
N SER A 841 9.58 -10.04 13.72
CA SER A 841 8.14 -10.28 13.75
C SER A 841 7.80 -11.47 14.65
N ARG A 842 6.74 -11.36 15.47
CA ARG A 842 6.27 -12.40 16.40
C ARG A 842 5.58 -13.60 15.74
N ASN A 843 5.43 -13.65 14.42
CA ASN A 843 4.71 -14.74 13.74
C ASN A 843 5.60 -15.95 13.40
N ALA A 844 6.22 -16.55 14.41
CA ALA A 844 6.83 -17.87 14.31
C ALA A 844 6.43 -18.76 15.50
N SER A 845 5.14 -19.10 15.60
CA SER A 845 4.65 -20.15 16.49
C SER A 845 3.67 -21.07 15.76
N SER A 846 4.23 -22.06 15.04
CA SER A 846 3.80 -23.47 15.00
C SER A 846 4.33 -24.17 13.73
N VAL A 847 5.63 -24.47 13.70
CA VAL A 847 6.12 -25.58 12.87
C VAL A 847 6.84 -26.55 13.80
N VAL A 848 6.32 -27.77 13.77
CA VAL A 848 6.73 -28.97 14.47
C VAL A 848 8.23 -29.22 14.27
N GLU A 849 8.88 -29.74 15.32
CA GLU A 849 10.24 -30.28 15.29
C GLU A 849 10.46 -31.15 14.04
N GLY A 850 11.33 -30.66 13.15
CA GLY A 850 11.86 -31.40 12.01
C GLY A 850 13.31 -30.98 11.82
N GLU A 851 14.21 -31.95 11.92
CA GLU A 851 15.66 -31.78 11.84
C GLU A 851 16.08 -31.05 10.55
N GLY A 852 16.59 -29.83 10.69
CA GLY A 852 17.06 -28.98 9.59
C GLY A 852 17.10 -27.50 10.01
N GLY A 853 18.04 -27.13 10.88
CA GLY A 853 18.09 -25.82 11.53
C GLY A 853 18.34 -24.65 10.57
N ALA A 854 17.31 -23.83 10.34
CA ALA A 854 17.46 -22.42 10.03
C ALA A 854 17.56 -21.65 11.36
N GLU A 855 18.67 -20.96 11.61
CA GLU A 855 18.87 -20.13 12.81
C GLU A 855 17.77 -19.05 12.89
N LYS A 856 17.09 -18.98 14.04
CA LYS A 856 16.18 -17.88 14.38
C LYS A 856 17.00 -16.60 14.52
N THR A 857 16.64 -15.54 13.80
CA THR A 857 17.18 -14.19 14.03
C THR A 857 16.64 -13.68 15.37
N VAL A 858 17.46 -13.69 16.41
CA VAL A 858 17.16 -13.13 17.74
C VAL A 858 17.83 -11.76 17.80
N LEU A 859 17.05 -10.68 17.84
CA LEU A 859 17.57 -9.32 18.10
C LEU A 859 18.29 -9.29 19.47
N PRO A 860 19.29 -8.41 19.67
CA PRO A 860 20.32 -8.56 20.70
C PRO A 860 19.79 -8.54 22.14
N ASP A 861 20.61 -9.11 23.02
CA ASP A 861 20.67 -8.73 24.42
C ASP A 861 20.90 -7.20 24.54
N VAL A 862 19.89 -6.48 24.99
CA VAL A 862 19.87 -5.01 25.15
C VAL A 862 21.08 -4.52 25.95
N ALA A 863 21.57 -5.33 26.89
CA ALA A 863 22.77 -5.02 27.65
C ALA A 863 24.03 -4.94 26.77
N ARG A 864 24.12 -5.79 25.74
CA ARG A 864 25.22 -5.79 24.77
C ARG A 864 25.17 -4.58 23.84
N PHE A 865 23.99 -4.18 23.36
CA PHE A 865 23.84 -2.98 22.51
C PHE A 865 24.22 -1.70 23.28
N ARG A 866 23.88 -1.63 24.57
CA ARG A 866 24.24 -0.49 25.43
C ARG A 866 25.72 -0.50 25.85
N GLY A 867 26.28 -1.67 26.16
CA GLY A 867 27.60 -1.80 26.79
C GLY A 867 28.78 -2.06 25.85
N ALA A 868 28.55 -2.46 24.59
CA ALA A 868 29.65 -2.77 23.66
C ALA A 868 30.45 -1.52 23.26
N ALA A 869 31.76 -1.69 23.05
CA ALA A 869 32.59 -0.64 22.45
C ALA A 869 32.14 -0.35 21.01
N ALA A 870 32.37 0.86 20.49
CA ALA A 870 31.88 1.28 19.16
C ALA A 870 32.31 0.32 18.02
N ALA A 871 33.56 -0.16 18.03
CA ALA A 871 34.06 -1.11 17.05
C ALA A 871 33.41 -2.50 17.18
N GLU A 872 33.14 -2.95 18.40
CA GLU A 872 32.46 -4.23 18.65
C GLU A 872 30.99 -4.16 18.25
N LEU A 873 30.34 -3.00 18.45
CA LEU A 873 28.96 -2.75 18.03
C LEU A 873 28.83 -2.80 16.50
N ALA A 874 29.75 -2.15 15.78
CA ALA A 874 29.74 -2.17 14.31
C ALA A 874 29.94 -3.58 13.76
N ALA A 875 30.96 -4.30 14.25
CA ALA A 875 31.24 -5.67 13.83
C ALA A 875 30.08 -6.63 14.17
N TRP A 876 29.45 -6.45 15.33
CA TRP A 876 28.27 -7.22 15.71
C TRP A 876 27.09 -6.92 14.79
N ALA A 877 26.74 -5.64 14.60
CA ALA A 877 25.59 -5.24 13.80
C ALA A 877 25.72 -5.67 12.34
N GLU A 878 26.92 -5.58 11.75
CA GLU A 878 27.20 -6.03 10.38
C GLU A 878 27.20 -7.56 10.23
N GLY A 879 27.45 -8.30 11.31
CA GLY A 879 27.40 -9.76 11.33
C GLY A 879 25.99 -10.34 11.36
N GLU A 880 24.98 -9.53 11.71
CA GLU A 880 23.58 -9.96 11.78
C GLU A 880 22.98 -10.16 10.37
N LYS A 881 22.20 -11.24 10.21
CA LYS A 881 21.48 -11.52 8.94
C LYS A 881 20.10 -10.86 8.96
N GLY A 882 19.60 -10.47 7.79
CA GLY A 882 18.24 -9.94 7.63
C GLY A 882 18.13 -8.41 7.59
N TRP A 883 19.25 -7.70 7.43
CA TRP A 883 19.22 -6.27 7.16
C TRP A 883 18.54 -5.97 5.83
N ALA A 884 17.62 -5.02 5.84
CA ALA A 884 17.07 -4.36 4.66
C ALA A 884 17.70 -2.97 4.53
N PHE A 885 18.37 -2.68 3.42
CA PHE A 885 19.01 -1.39 3.14
C PHE A 885 18.34 -0.69 1.95
N VAL A 886 18.52 0.64 1.89
CA VAL A 886 18.27 1.45 0.68
C VAL A 886 19.16 1.00 -0.49
#